data_AF-A0A9D7H0G3-F1
#
_entry.id   AF-A0A9D7H0G3-F1
#
_cell.length_a   1.000
_cell.length_b   1.000
_cell.length_c   1.000
_cell.angle_alpha   90.00
_cell.angle_beta   90.00
_cell.angle_gamma   90.00
#
_symmetry.space_group_name_H-M   'P 1'
#
loop_
_entity.id
_entity.type
_entity.pdbx_description
1 polymer ?
#
loop_
_entity_poly.entity_id
_entity_poly.type
_entity_poly.pdbx_seq_one_letter_code
_entity_poly.pdbx_strand_id
1 'polypeptide(L)'
;MRFSFRAITVAGFLLATALSGPRALAAPPEDVATVIEKVLSDDFANANYGDARKKLKTLLDRCKKESCPPKLTGQVHIAAGMVLVQIGKTDEGKASFAEALNIDGTAALPTSSAVTPAMKTAFADAQRSWIVANNPDDPGKASWTNKQALDYAKQAIAADAAGNLGDCIEKEKAALQIEDQPRGRLHLASCYERSGKVIDGLRESQKVLAAGIQKNDAVIIKAAQARINALLPRVAKIGFEVPAGVPDMKVTFDDKVVPKEKLSQKFSIDPGKHKIHAEGTVRGVLLVFDEVREVKDGENALVTVTLKPSALTEGQIACMFAAKSQEDILNCLPQDKKPLVVRVGLDVGTYTDTTSVQVLTPGLNASITSPTQGWNVGGSYLVDIVSAASPDVISTASHFFRDTRHAGAVSGGYKPSFYGAQASASLSVENDYTSRNFGATLLAELMDKRWTPTLGYYRTQDTIGRAGTSYDVFSRELGINEIVAGSSIVMTPTAVLQLGFTLQSERGDQSKPYRYVPLFPSGVGIPIGATYDQVNAFRLPTRPLEQLPVARERYALAGRYIKRIGTATLRAEERAYFDTWGVKASSTDVRYLLDLTRRLRVGPHARIHFQMPASFYKRKYIGTLNADGSIDLPKYRTTDRELGQLLSVTGGGTARLELSPPEEKVQFGIQLDADAMYTRYFDALYIKSRLALWGVLRFEAEFQ
;
A
#
# COMPACT_ATOMS: atom_id res chain seq x y z
N MET A 1 38.77 -11.04 26.35
CA MET A 1 37.92 -12.20 26.03
C MET A 1 37.26 -11.93 24.67
N ARG A 2 37.13 -12.91 23.76
CA ARG A 2 36.41 -12.74 22.48
C ARG A 2 34.94 -13.12 22.67
N PHE A 3 34.00 -12.31 22.19
CA PHE A 3 32.62 -12.73 21.93
C PHE A 3 32.09 -12.10 20.64
N SER A 4 31.11 -12.76 20.03
CA SER A 4 30.60 -12.48 18.68
C SER A 4 29.14 -12.06 18.74
N PHE A 5 28.77 -11.04 17.96
CA PHE A 5 27.38 -10.70 17.71
C PHE A 5 26.78 -11.65 16.65
N ARG A 6 25.57 -12.16 16.92
CA ARG A 6 24.69 -12.78 15.93
C ARG A 6 23.40 -11.96 15.81
N ALA A 7 22.79 -12.01 14.63
CA ALA A 7 21.60 -11.23 14.29
C ALA A 7 20.32 -11.76 14.97
N ILE A 8 19.28 -10.92 14.98
CA ILE A 8 17.91 -11.24 15.41
C ILE A 8 16.97 -11.00 14.21
N THR A 9 15.92 -11.81 14.09
CA THR A 9 14.92 -11.77 13.03
C THR A 9 13.52 -11.83 13.67
N VAL A 10 12.52 -11.17 13.08
CA VAL A 10 11.15 -11.08 13.61
C VAL A 10 10.14 -11.46 12.51
N ALA A 11 9.03 -12.08 12.90
CA ALA A 11 7.99 -12.63 12.00
C ALA A 11 6.58 -12.10 12.34
N GLY A 12 5.63 -12.23 11.41
CA GLY A 12 4.24 -11.75 11.53
C GLY A 12 3.17 -12.83 11.77
N PHE A 13 1.89 -12.44 11.79
CA PHE A 13 0.75 -13.30 12.16
C PHE A 13 -0.55 -12.99 11.39
N LEU A 14 -1.50 -13.94 11.35
CA LEU A 14 -2.83 -13.89 10.69
C LEU A 14 -3.86 -14.76 11.48
N LEU A 15 -5.18 -14.59 11.26
CA LEU A 15 -6.25 -15.39 11.91
C LEU A 15 -7.57 -15.48 11.06
N ALA A 16 -8.46 -16.45 11.35
CA ALA A 16 -9.68 -16.79 10.57
C ALA A 16 -10.88 -17.33 11.43
N THR A 17 -12.02 -17.75 10.81
CA THR A 17 -13.37 -17.93 11.44
C THR A 17 -14.15 -19.24 11.05
N ALA A 18 -15.24 -19.59 11.77
CA ALA A 18 -16.16 -20.77 11.60
C ALA A 18 -17.56 -20.50 12.30
N LEU A 19 -18.79 -20.90 11.90
CA LEU A 19 -19.52 -22.18 11.57
C LEU A 19 -20.04 -23.02 12.79
N SER A 20 -21.21 -23.72 12.86
CA SER A 20 -22.54 -23.75 12.16
C SER A 20 -23.53 -24.78 12.86
N GLY A 21 -24.86 -24.88 12.53
CA GLY A 21 -25.73 -26.01 13.03
C GLY A 21 -27.30 -26.00 12.81
N PRO A 22 -28.00 -27.15 12.54
CA PRO A 22 -29.48 -27.25 12.24
C PRO A 22 -30.30 -28.44 12.88
N ARG A 23 -31.59 -28.68 12.51
CA ARG A 23 -32.33 -30.00 12.60
C ARG A 23 -33.68 -30.08 11.81
N ALA A 24 -34.28 -31.29 11.62
CA ALA A 24 -35.37 -31.60 10.66
C ALA A 24 -36.31 -32.80 11.00
N LEU A 25 -37.38 -33.05 10.19
CA LEU A 25 -38.21 -34.29 10.06
C LEU A 25 -39.09 -34.26 8.76
N ALA A 26 -39.65 -35.39 8.27
CA ALA A 26 -40.44 -35.54 7.01
C ALA A 26 -41.33 -36.83 7.05
N ALA A 27 -42.19 -37.26 6.11
CA ALA A 27 -42.57 -36.88 4.72
C ALA A 27 -44.06 -37.29 4.42
N PRO A 28 -44.67 -37.00 3.23
CA PRO A 28 -44.91 -38.07 2.21
C PRO A 28 -44.79 -37.54 0.73
N PRO A 29 -45.53 -38.02 -0.33
CA PRO A 29 -45.04 -38.55 -1.63
C PRO A 29 -44.14 -37.68 -2.54
N GLU A 30 -43.84 -36.44 -2.17
CA GLU A 30 -42.51 -35.85 -2.40
C GLU A 30 -41.39 -36.82 -1.92
N ASP A 31 -41.73 -37.66 -0.93
CA ASP A 31 -41.09 -38.86 -0.36
C ASP A 31 -40.02 -39.54 -1.22
N VAL A 32 -40.21 -39.82 -2.51
CA VAL A 32 -39.14 -40.44 -3.30
C VAL A 32 -37.98 -39.47 -3.54
N ALA A 33 -38.28 -38.20 -3.87
CA ALA A 33 -37.26 -37.15 -3.94
C ALA A 33 -36.71 -36.82 -2.55
N THR A 34 -37.56 -36.74 -1.53
CA THR A 34 -37.16 -36.51 -0.13
C THR A 34 -36.28 -37.65 0.42
N VAL A 35 -36.50 -38.91 0.02
CA VAL A 35 -35.65 -40.05 0.40
C VAL A 35 -34.37 -40.10 -0.42
N ILE A 36 -34.35 -39.68 -1.69
CA ILE A 36 -33.07 -39.45 -2.41
C ILE A 36 -32.26 -38.36 -1.69
N GLU A 37 -32.86 -37.23 -1.37
CA GLU A 37 -32.23 -36.13 -0.63
C GLU A 37 -31.76 -36.60 0.75
N LYS A 38 -32.58 -37.36 1.49
CA LYS A 38 -32.22 -37.92 2.79
C LYS A 38 -31.11 -38.96 2.71
N VAL A 39 -31.07 -39.81 1.69
CA VAL A 39 -29.96 -40.74 1.48
C VAL A 39 -28.67 -39.98 1.16
N LEU A 40 -28.74 -38.86 0.43
CA LEU A 40 -27.57 -38.03 0.12
C LEU A 40 -27.11 -37.10 1.26
N SER A 41 -28.02 -36.69 2.16
CA SER A 41 -27.73 -35.77 3.27
C SER A 41 -27.51 -36.46 4.63
N ASP A 42 -28.20 -37.58 4.92
CA ASP A 42 -27.94 -38.41 6.10
C ASP A 42 -26.95 -39.53 5.77
N ASP A 43 -27.36 -40.56 5.00
CA ASP A 43 -26.59 -41.81 4.87
C ASP A 43 -25.24 -41.61 4.18
N PHE A 44 -25.22 -40.87 3.08
CA PHE A 44 -24.01 -40.62 2.29
C PHE A 44 -23.03 -39.70 3.01
N ALA A 45 -23.52 -38.60 3.60
CA ALA A 45 -22.67 -37.63 4.30
C ALA A 45 -22.03 -38.23 5.57
N ASN A 46 -22.73 -39.12 6.26
CA ASN A 46 -22.22 -39.87 7.42
C ASN A 46 -21.49 -41.18 7.03
N ALA A 47 -21.11 -41.34 5.76
CA ALA A 47 -20.37 -42.49 5.22
C ALA A 47 -21.03 -43.88 5.35
N ASN A 48 -22.34 -43.95 5.60
CA ASN A 48 -23.14 -45.18 5.68
C ASN A 48 -23.49 -45.74 4.29
N TYR A 49 -22.51 -45.79 3.38
CA TYR A 49 -22.69 -46.10 1.96
C TYR A 49 -23.34 -47.48 1.70
N GLY A 50 -23.15 -48.44 2.60
CA GLY A 50 -23.77 -49.77 2.50
C GLY A 50 -25.30 -49.71 2.59
N ASP A 51 -25.85 -48.88 3.47
CA ASP A 51 -27.30 -48.73 3.63
C ASP A 51 -27.88 -47.72 2.64
N ALA A 52 -27.12 -46.67 2.27
CA ALA A 52 -27.44 -45.83 1.12
C ALA A 52 -27.67 -46.69 -0.15
N ARG A 53 -26.75 -47.63 -0.43
CA ARG A 53 -26.86 -48.56 -1.58
C ARG A 53 -28.10 -49.45 -1.49
N LYS A 54 -28.44 -49.98 -0.31
CA LYS A 54 -29.66 -50.81 -0.11
C LYS A 54 -30.94 -50.00 -0.33
N LYS A 55 -31.01 -48.79 0.23
CA LYS A 55 -32.16 -47.87 0.11
C LYS A 55 -32.38 -47.49 -1.35
N LEU A 56 -31.34 -47.04 -2.06
CA LEU A 56 -31.42 -46.67 -3.47
C LEU A 56 -31.78 -47.85 -4.38
N LYS A 57 -31.25 -49.07 -4.14
CA LYS A 57 -31.70 -50.26 -4.87
C LYS A 57 -33.19 -50.53 -4.63
N THR A 58 -33.65 -50.42 -3.38
CA THR A 58 -35.05 -50.64 -3.02
C THR A 58 -35.96 -49.60 -3.70
N LEU A 59 -35.52 -48.35 -3.83
CA LEU A 59 -36.21 -47.32 -4.61
C LEU A 59 -36.25 -47.65 -6.12
N LEU A 60 -35.18 -48.16 -6.72
CA LEU A 60 -35.19 -48.59 -8.13
C LEU A 60 -36.15 -49.78 -8.34
N ASP A 61 -36.12 -50.78 -7.46
CA ASP A 61 -37.00 -51.95 -7.53
C ASP A 61 -38.47 -51.58 -7.22
N ARG A 62 -38.72 -50.51 -6.45
CA ARG A 62 -40.05 -49.90 -6.25
C ARG A 62 -40.50 -49.11 -7.49
N CYS A 63 -39.65 -48.26 -8.04
CA CYS A 63 -39.96 -47.46 -9.23
C CYS A 63 -40.22 -48.30 -10.49
N LYS A 64 -39.65 -49.51 -10.58
CA LYS A 64 -39.97 -50.51 -11.61
C LYS A 64 -41.35 -51.16 -11.43
N LYS A 65 -41.95 -51.12 -10.24
CA LYS A 65 -43.28 -51.65 -9.94
C LYS A 65 -44.38 -50.58 -9.97
N GLU A 66 -44.06 -49.37 -9.51
CA GLU A 66 -44.99 -48.24 -9.37
C GLU A 66 -44.87 -47.21 -10.51
N SER A 67 -44.05 -47.48 -11.53
CA SER A 67 -43.87 -46.64 -12.74
C SER A 67 -43.53 -45.17 -12.45
N CYS A 68 -42.45 -44.94 -11.69
CA CYS A 68 -41.96 -43.60 -11.38
C CYS A 68 -41.68 -42.76 -12.66
N PRO A 69 -41.93 -41.43 -12.64
CA PRO A 69 -41.58 -40.53 -13.74
C PRO A 69 -40.10 -40.65 -14.15
N PRO A 70 -39.75 -40.59 -15.46
CA PRO A 70 -38.38 -40.82 -15.92
C PRO A 70 -37.32 -39.96 -15.21
N LYS A 71 -37.59 -38.66 -15.04
CA LYS A 71 -36.73 -37.72 -14.32
C LYS A 71 -36.41 -38.14 -12.88
N LEU A 72 -37.40 -38.68 -12.17
CA LEU A 72 -37.24 -39.17 -10.79
C LEU A 72 -36.41 -40.46 -10.78
N THR A 73 -36.68 -41.39 -11.68
CA THR A 73 -35.91 -42.64 -11.85
C THR A 73 -34.45 -42.35 -12.22
N GLY A 74 -34.21 -41.37 -13.11
CA GLY A 74 -32.87 -40.86 -13.44
C GLY A 74 -32.14 -40.30 -12.23
N GLN A 75 -32.81 -39.51 -11.38
CA GLN A 75 -32.23 -39.01 -10.12
C GLN A 75 -31.82 -40.12 -9.15
N VAL A 76 -32.60 -41.21 -9.02
CA VAL A 76 -32.19 -42.39 -8.22
C VAL A 76 -30.93 -43.03 -8.81
N HIS A 77 -30.83 -43.14 -10.15
CA HIS A 77 -29.64 -43.67 -10.83
C HIS A 77 -28.39 -42.77 -10.69
N ILE A 78 -28.54 -41.43 -10.64
CA ILE A 78 -27.45 -40.51 -10.29
C ILE A 78 -26.97 -40.75 -8.86
N ALA A 79 -27.89 -40.79 -7.88
CA ALA A 79 -27.55 -41.02 -6.48
C ALA A 79 -26.87 -42.39 -6.27
N ALA A 80 -27.36 -43.43 -6.95
CA ALA A 80 -26.74 -44.76 -6.94
C ALA A 80 -25.32 -44.73 -7.54
N GLY A 81 -25.12 -44.01 -8.66
CA GLY A 81 -23.80 -43.83 -9.28
C GLY A 81 -22.80 -43.15 -8.35
N MET A 82 -23.22 -42.10 -7.62
CA MET A 82 -22.40 -41.44 -6.60
C MET A 82 -21.97 -42.41 -5.49
N VAL A 83 -22.90 -43.19 -4.93
CA VAL A 83 -22.59 -44.18 -3.87
C VAL A 83 -21.59 -45.22 -4.37
N LEU A 84 -21.76 -45.70 -5.61
CA LEU A 84 -20.90 -46.73 -6.21
C LEU A 84 -19.46 -46.22 -6.43
N VAL A 85 -19.28 -44.99 -6.94
CA VAL A 85 -17.95 -44.37 -7.05
C VAL A 85 -17.31 -44.19 -5.67
N GLN A 86 -18.06 -43.75 -4.66
CA GLN A 86 -17.52 -43.48 -3.32
C GLN A 86 -17.01 -44.75 -2.60
N ILE A 87 -17.58 -45.92 -2.90
CA ILE A 87 -17.11 -47.22 -2.37
C ILE A 87 -16.09 -47.91 -3.31
N GLY A 88 -15.46 -47.16 -4.22
CA GLY A 88 -14.42 -47.67 -5.13
C GLY A 88 -14.93 -48.54 -6.29
N LYS A 89 -16.25 -48.70 -6.44
CA LYS A 89 -16.90 -49.45 -7.53
C LYS A 89 -17.20 -48.54 -8.71
N THR A 90 -16.16 -47.89 -9.22
CA THR A 90 -16.23 -46.82 -10.23
C THR A 90 -16.98 -47.26 -11.50
N ASP A 91 -16.78 -48.48 -11.98
CA ASP A 91 -17.41 -48.95 -13.22
C ASP A 91 -18.89 -49.29 -13.06
N GLU A 92 -19.30 -49.84 -11.91
CA GLU A 92 -20.73 -49.93 -11.53
C GLU A 92 -21.35 -48.52 -11.45
N GLY A 93 -20.59 -47.54 -10.94
CA GLY A 93 -20.99 -46.14 -10.88
C GLY A 93 -21.18 -45.50 -12.25
N LYS A 94 -20.21 -45.69 -13.16
CA LYS A 94 -20.29 -45.25 -14.56
C LYS A 94 -21.48 -45.87 -15.29
N ALA A 95 -21.74 -47.15 -15.09
CA ALA A 95 -22.93 -47.82 -15.65
C ALA A 95 -24.24 -47.21 -15.10
N SER A 96 -24.31 -46.91 -13.80
CA SER A 96 -25.49 -46.25 -13.21
C SER A 96 -25.69 -44.82 -13.73
N PHE A 97 -24.61 -44.07 -13.99
CA PHE A 97 -24.69 -42.74 -14.61
C PHE A 97 -25.13 -42.81 -16.09
N ALA A 98 -24.64 -43.79 -16.86
CA ALA A 98 -25.09 -44.01 -18.24
C ALA A 98 -26.59 -44.36 -18.30
N GLU A 99 -27.08 -45.17 -17.35
CA GLU A 99 -28.50 -45.50 -17.27
C GLU A 99 -29.37 -44.32 -16.82
N ALA A 100 -28.86 -43.45 -15.93
CA ALA A 100 -29.53 -42.19 -15.62
C ALA A 100 -29.76 -41.34 -16.89
N LEU A 101 -28.76 -41.25 -17.77
CA LEU A 101 -28.81 -40.50 -19.03
C LEU A 101 -29.68 -41.19 -20.09
N ASN A 102 -29.79 -42.53 -20.10
CA ASN A 102 -30.74 -43.26 -20.94
C ASN A 102 -32.20 -42.96 -20.57
N ILE A 103 -32.47 -42.81 -19.28
CA ILE A 103 -33.83 -42.60 -18.74
C ILE A 103 -34.22 -41.10 -18.75
N ASP A 104 -33.27 -40.22 -18.47
CA ASP A 104 -33.41 -38.76 -18.57
C ASP A 104 -32.11 -38.17 -19.17
N GLY A 105 -32.15 -37.81 -20.45
CA GLY A 105 -31.01 -37.19 -21.14
C GLY A 105 -30.60 -35.80 -20.61
N THR A 106 -31.33 -35.26 -19.61
CA THR A 106 -30.97 -34.04 -18.87
C THR A 106 -30.45 -34.33 -17.45
N ALA A 107 -30.29 -35.61 -17.07
CA ALA A 107 -29.77 -36.01 -15.77
C ALA A 107 -28.36 -35.44 -15.53
N ALA A 108 -28.15 -34.90 -14.32
CA ALA A 108 -26.92 -34.25 -13.91
C ALA A 108 -26.58 -34.56 -12.44
N LEU A 109 -25.31 -34.42 -12.07
CA LEU A 109 -24.89 -34.45 -10.66
C LEU A 109 -25.53 -33.29 -9.87
N PRO A 110 -25.96 -33.52 -8.62
CA PRO A 110 -26.50 -32.46 -7.77
C PRO A 110 -25.43 -31.42 -7.42
N THR A 111 -25.84 -30.17 -7.18
CA THR A 111 -24.95 -29.05 -6.79
C THR A 111 -24.42 -29.14 -5.35
N SER A 112 -24.65 -30.26 -4.66
CA SER A 112 -24.26 -30.49 -3.27
C SER A 112 -22.74 -30.63 -3.07
N SER A 113 -22.24 -30.25 -1.88
CA SER A 113 -20.86 -30.46 -1.43
C SER A 113 -20.43 -31.94 -1.37
N ALA A 114 -21.37 -32.89 -1.39
CA ALA A 114 -21.12 -34.32 -1.40
C ALA A 114 -20.48 -34.85 -2.72
N VAL A 115 -20.48 -34.06 -3.80
CA VAL A 115 -19.95 -34.47 -5.11
C VAL A 115 -18.42 -34.30 -5.17
N THR A 116 -17.70 -35.41 -4.93
CA THR A 116 -16.23 -35.46 -4.95
C THR A 116 -15.65 -35.30 -6.36
N PRO A 117 -14.36 -34.92 -6.51
CA PRO A 117 -13.72 -34.86 -7.83
C PRO A 117 -13.79 -36.19 -8.60
N ALA A 118 -13.69 -37.33 -7.92
CA ALA A 118 -13.81 -38.65 -8.52
C ALA A 118 -15.20 -38.89 -9.15
N MET A 119 -16.27 -38.39 -8.53
CA MET A 119 -17.62 -38.45 -9.10
C MET A 119 -17.76 -37.54 -10.31
N LYS A 120 -17.15 -36.34 -10.29
CA LYS A 120 -17.16 -35.43 -11.45
C LYS A 120 -16.46 -36.06 -12.65
N THR A 121 -15.31 -36.70 -12.44
CA THR A 121 -14.61 -37.46 -13.49
C THR A 121 -15.43 -38.66 -13.96
N ALA A 122 -15.94 -39.50 -13.05
CA ALA A 122 -16.69 -40.70 -13.41
C ALA A 122 -18.01 -40.38 -14.15
N PHE A 123 -18.72 -39.32 -13.75
CA PHE A 123 -19.90 -38.84 -14.45
C PHE A 123 -19.55 -38.22 -15.81
N ALA A 124 -18.51 -37.38 -15.89
CA ALA A 124 -18.06 -36.81 -17.17
C ALA A 124 -17.61 -37.89 -18.16
N ASP A 125 -16.94 -38.96 -17.70
CA ASP A 125 -16.59 -40.10 -18.52
C ASP A 125 -17.83 -40.84 -19.03
N ALA A 126 -18.78 -41.18 -18.14
CA ALA A 126 -20.04 -41.82 -18.52
C ALA A 126 -20.86 -40.95 -19.49
N GLN A 127 -20.89 -39.63 -19.26
CA GLN A 127 -21.57 -38.66 -20.11
C GLN A 127 -20.90 -38.54 -21.49
N ARG A 128 -19.56 -38.52 -21.58
CA ARG A 128 -18.85 -38.59 -22.88
C ARG A 128 -19.19 -39.88 -23.63
N SER A 129 -19.13 -41.04 -22.98
CA SER A 129 -19.49 -42.32 -23.60
C SER A 129 -20.95 -42.36 -24.06
N TRP A 130 -21.88 -41.82 -23.25
CA TRP A 130 -23.30 -41.73 -23.61
C TRP A 130 -23.55 -40.76 -24.77
N ILE A 131 -22.88 -39.61 -24.81
CA ILE A 131 -22.93 -38.67 -25.93
C ILE A 131 -22.43 -39.35 -27.21
N VAL A 132 -21.27 -40.02 -27.19
CA VAL A 132 -20.77 -40.74 -28.39
C VAL A 132 -21.77 -41.81 -28.86
N ALA A 133 -22.40 -42.55 -27.95
CA ALA A 133 -23.44 -43.51 -28.32
C ALA A 133 -24.69 -42.84 -28.91
N ASN A 134 -25.30 -41.91 -28.19
CA ASN A 134 -26.69 -41.49 -28.37
C ASN A 134 -26.90 -40.09 -28.98
N ASN A 135 -25.84 -39.30 -29.20
CA ASN A 135 -25.96 -37.96 -29.78
C ASN A 135 -26.57 -38.00 -31.20
N PRO A 136 -27.72 -37.35 -31.46
CA PRO A 136 -28.30 -37.21 -32.79
C PRO A 136 -27.60 -36.13 -33.63
N ASP A 137 -26.90 -35.21 -32.97
CA ASP A 137 -26.15 -34.10 -33.55
C ASP A 137 -24.70 -34.51 -33.91
N ASP A 138 -24.39 -35.81 -33.95
CA ASP A 138 -23.03 -36.31 -34.17
C ASP A 138 -22.63 -36.25 -35.66
N PRO A 139 -21.63 -35.42 -36.05
CA PRO A 139 -21.11 -35.38 -37.42
C PRO A 139 -20.50 -36.71 -37.88
N GLY A 140 -19.97 -37.52 -36.98
CA GLY A 140 -19.38 -38.83 -37.28
C GLY A 140 -20.41 -39.86 -37.74
N LYS A 141 -21.69 -39.61 -37.45
CA LYS A 141 -22.84 -40.37 -37.95
C LYS A 141 -23.43 -39.76 -39.24
N ALA A 142 -22.84 -38.71 -39.81
CA ALA A 142 -23.27 -38.14 -41.09
C ALA A 142 -22.54 -38.79 -42.27
N SER A 143 -23.23 -38.94 -43.40
CA SER A 143 -22.70 -39.55 -44.62
C SER A 143 -21.86 -38.54 -45.42
N TRP A 144 -20.78 -38.03 -44.83
CA TRP A 144 -19.81 -37.16 -45.50
C TRP A 144 -19.21 -37.88 -46.72
N THR A 145 -19.28 -37.23 -47.87
CA THR A 145 -18.74 -37.71 -49.15
C THR A 145 -17.32 -37.18 -49.40
N ASN A 146 -16.98 -36.02 -48.85
CA ASN A 146 -15.66 -35.43 -48.93
C ASN A 146 -14.78 -35.81 -47.72
N LYS A 147 -13.66 -36.47 -47.97
CA LYS A 147 -12.70 -36.89 -46.93
C LYS A 147 -12.18 -35.72 -46.09
N GLN A 148 -11.91 -34.56 -46.69
CA GLN A 148 -11.40 -33.39 -45.97
C GLN A 148 -12.45 -32.79 -45.04
N ALA A 149 -13.72 -32.77 -45.47
CA ALA A 149 -14.83 -32.35 -44.63
C ALA A 149 -15.01 -33.30 -43.44
N LEU A 150 -15.01 -34.60 -43.70
CA LEU A 150 -15.06 -35.65 -42.67
C LEU A 150 -13.91 -35.55 -41.66
N ASP A 151 -12.68 -35.29 -42.12
CA ASP A 151 -11.52 -35.18 -41.24
C ASP A 151 -11.52 -33.88 -40.41
N TYR A 152 -12.14 -32.79 -40.87
CA TYR A 152 -12.45 -31.62 -40.04
C TYR A 152 -13.58 -31.89 -39.04
N ALA A 153 -14.64 -32.58 -39.44
CA ALA A 153 -15.75 -32.93 -38.56
C ALA A 153 -15.30 -33.83 -37.39
N LYS A 154 -14.38 -34.79 -37.63
CA LYS A 154 -13.72 -35.56 -36.57
C LYS A 154 -12.93 -34.68 -35.59
N GLN A 155 -12.22 -33.65 -36.08
CA GLN A 155 -11.50 -32.71 -35.22
C GLN A 155 -12.46 -31.88 -34.36
N ALA A 156 -13.62 -31.48 -34.91
CA ALA A 156 -14.65 -30.78 -34.15
C ALA A 156 -15.20 -31.63 -33.00
N ILE A 157 -15.50 -32.92 -33.25
CA ILE A 157 -15.96 -33.87 -32.23
C ILE A 157 -14.89 -34.06 -31.14
N ALA A 158 -13.62 -34.21 -31.53
CA ALA A 158 -12.52 -34.36 -30.58
C ALA A 158 -12.33 -33.11 -29.72
N ALA A 159 -12.44 -31.92 -30.32
CA ALA A 159 -12.41 -30.65 -29.61
C ALA A 159 -13.59 -30.50 -28.64
N ASP A 160 -14.80 -30.88 -29.04
CA ASP A 160 -15.98 -30.81 -28.19
C ASP A 160 -15.92 -31.79 -26.99
N ALA A 161 -15.48 -33.03 -27.22
CA ALA A 161 -15.26 -34.02 -26.16
C ALA A 161 -14.15 -33.61 -25.16
N ALA A 162 -13.20 -32.79 -25.61
CA ALA A 162 -12.18 -32.13 -24.77
C ALA A 162 -12.67 -30.84 -24.11
N GLY A 163 -13.86 -30.33 -24.46
CA GLY A 163 -14.44 -29.08 -23.95
C GLY A 163 -13.92 -27.80 -24.63
N ASN A 164 -13.10 -27.91 -25.69
CA ASN A 164 -12.65 -26.74 -26.45
C ASN A 164 -13.70 -26.33 -27.50
N LEU A 165 -14.68 -25.58 -27.03
CA LEU A 165 -15.80 -25.06 -27.84
C LEU A 165 -15.34 -24.09 -28.94
N GLY A 166 -14.20 -23.42 -28.77
CA GLY A 166 -13.62 -22.54 -29.80
C GLY A 166 -13.21 -23.34 -31.03
N ASP A 167 -12.37 -24.36 -30.82
CA ASP A 167 -11.93 -25.28 -31.86
C ASP A 167 -13.11 -26.06 -32.46
N CYS A 168 -14.09 -26.51 -31.67
CA CYS A 168 -15.31 -27.13 -32.21
C CYS A 168 -15.99 -26.24 -33.26
N ILE A 169 -16.26 -24.98 -32.90
CA ILE A 169 -16.92 -24.00 -33.79
C ILE A 169 -16.07 -23.73 -35.04
N GLU A 170 -14.74 -23.69 -34.93
CA GLU A 170 -13.86 -23.50 -36.07
C GLU A 170 -13.84 -24.71 -37.01
N LYS A 171 -13.58 -25.91 -36.49
CA LYS A 171 -13.43 -27.12 -37.33
C LYS A 171 -14.75 -27.58 -37.93
N GLU A 172 -15.87 -27.46 -37.22
CA GLU A 172 -17.19 -27.79 -37.78
C GLU A 172 -17.58 -26.81 -38.90
N LYS A 173 -17.22 -25.51 -38.77
CA LYS A 173 -17.36 -24.56 -39.88
C LYS A 173 -16.50 -24.93 -41.07
N ALA A 174 -15.26 -25.36 -40.86
CA ALA A 174 -14.37 -25.79 -41.94
C ALA A 174 -14.92 -27.02 -42.68
N ALA A 175 -15.53 -27.97 -41.96
CA ALA A 175 -16.23 -29.10 -42.55
C ALA A 175 -17.45 -28.63 -43.39
N LEU A 176 -18.33 -27.82 -42.79
CA LEU A 176 -19.56 -27.32 -43.41
C LEU A 176 -19.35 -26.30 -44.55
N GLN A 177 -18.15 -25.75 -44.70
CA GLN A 177 -17.75 -24.95 -45.87
C GLN A 177 -17.35 -25.83 -47.07
N ILE A 178 -16.94 -27.07 -46.83
CA ILE A 178 -16.53 -28.02 -47.87
C ILE A 178 -17.72 -28.89 -48.30
N GLU A 179 -18.59 -29.28 -47.36
CA GLU A 179 -19.78 -30.10 -47.62
C GLU A 179 -20.90 -29.76 -46.62
N ASP A 180 -22.07 -29.35 -47.08
CA ASP A 180 -23.17 -28.95 -46.18
C ASP A 180 -23.98 -30.17 -45.69
N GLN A 181 -23.80 -30.52 -44.42
CA GLN A 181 -24.44 -31.69 -43.79
C GLN A 181 -25.36 -31.27 -42.62
N PRO A 182 -26.65 -31.66 -42.62
CA PRO A 182 -27.61 -31.29 -41.56
C PRO A 182 -27.18 -31.68 -40.14
N ARG A 183 -26.53 -32.84 -39.96
CA ARG A 183 -26.01 -33.28 -38.65
C ARG A 183 -24.82 -32.43 -38.19
N GLY A 184 -23.90 -32.07 -39.08
CA GLY A 184 -22.81 -31.13 -38.76
C GLY A 184 -23.32 -29.74 -38.36
N ARG A 185 -24.39 -29.25 -39.00
CA ARG A 185 -25.05 -27.99 -38.57
C ARG A 185 -25.70 -28.10 -37.19
N LEU A 186 -26.25 -29.25 -36.80
CA LEU A 186 -26.72 -29.49 -35.43
C LEU A 186 -25.57 -29.52 -34.43
N HIS A 187 -24.43 -30.12 -34.78
CA HIS A 187 -23.22 -30.11 -33.95
C HIS A 187 -22.71 -28.68 -33.72
N LEU A 188 -22.59 -27.90 -34.80
CA LEU A 188 -22.21 -26.49 -34.75
C LEU A 188 -23.19 -25.69 -33.87
N ALA A 189 -24.49 -25.95 -33.97
CA ALA A 189 -25.49 -25.34 -33.10
C ALA A 189 -25.31 -25.71 -31.62
N SER A 190 -24.92 -26.95 -31.31
CA SER A 190 -24.62 -27.44 -29.96
C SER A 190 -23.38 -26.76 -29.35
N CYS A 191 -22.29 -26.65 -30.12
CA CYS A 191 -21.08 -25.96 -29.67
C CYS A 191 -21.31 -24.43 -29.54
N TYR A 192 -22.09 -23.82 -30.43
CA TYR A 192 -22.50 -22.42 -30.28
C TYR A 192 -23.35 -22.18 -29.01
N GLU A 193 -24.35 -23.02 -28.77
CA GLU A 193 -25.20 -22.97 -27.58
C GLU A 193 -24.37 -23.04 -26.29
N ARG A 194 -23.42 -23.99 -26.24
CA ARG A 194 -22.53 -24.18 -25.07
C ARG A 194 -21.47 -23.08 -24.95
N SER A 195 -21.17 -22.35 -26.03
CA SER A 195 -20.33 -21.14 -25.99
C SER A 195 -21.11 -19.85 -25.69
N GLY A 196 -22.39 -19.94 -25.31
CA GLY A 196 -23.27 -18.80 -25.04
C GLY A 196 -23.87 -18.11 -26.29
N LYS A 197 -23.54 -18.56 -27.49
CA LYS A 197 -23.94 -17.95 -28.78
C LYS A 197 -25.29 -18.49 -29.25
N VAL A 198 -26.31 -18.28 -28.42
CA VAL A 198 -27.68 -18.76 -28.59
C VAL A 198 -28.28 -18.38 -29.95
N ILE A 199 -28.04 -17.17 -30.46
CA ILE A 199 -28.56 -16.69 -31.75
C ILE A 199 -27.88 -17.39 -32.93
N ASP A 200 -26.56 -17.59 -32.88
CA ASP A 200 -25.85 -18.34 -33.91
C ASP A 200 -26.30 -19.82 -33.90
N GLY A 201 -26.45 -20.43 -32.73
CA GLY A 201 -26.98 -21.80 -32.60
C GLY A 201 -28.43 -21.93 -33.09
N LEU A 202 -29.28 -20.93 -32.83
CA LEU A 202 -30.65 -20.88 -33.33
C LEU A 202 -30.68 -20.75 -34.86
N ARG A 203 -29.80 -19.91 -35.44
CA ARG A 203 -29.70 -19.71 -36.89
C ARG A 203 -29.26 -20.98 -37.61
N GLU A 204 -28.28 -21.72 -37.08
CA GLU A 204 -27.89 -23.01 -37.66
C GLU A 204 -29.00 -24.06 -37.52
N SER A 205 -29.68 -24.12 -36.36
CA SER A 205 -30.83 -25.01 -36.15
C SER A 205 -31.99 -24.71 -37.12
N GLN A 206 -32.25 -23.44 -37.44
CA GLN A 206 -33.25 -23.03 -38.43
C GLN A 206 -32.89 -23.48 -39.86
N LYS A 207 -31.61 -23.44 -40.24
CA LYS A 207 -31.15 -24.00 -41.54
C LYS A 207 -31.37 -25.51 -41.60
N VAL A 208 -31.10 -26.23 -40.51
CA VAL A 208 -31.35 -27.67 -40.41
C VAL A 208 -32.85 -27.98 -40.56
N LEU A 209 -33.72 -27.22 -39.91
CA LEU A 209 -35.17 -27.39 -40.07
C LEU A 209 -35.60 -27.17 -41.53
N ALA A 210 -35.11 -26.11 -42.19
CA ALA A 210 -35.41 -25.85 -43.59
C ALA A 210 -34.91 -26.97 -44.53
N ALA A 211 -33.68 -27.46 -44.33
CA ALA A 211 -33.12 -28.57 -45.10
C ALA A 211 -33.85 -29.91 -44.84
N GLY A 212 -34.29 -30.14 -43.60
CA GLY A 212 -35.10 -31.30 -43.22
C GLY A 212 -36.47 -31.28 -43.90
N ILE A 213 -37.15 -30.13 -43.90
CA ILE A 213 -38.43 -29.92 -44.62
C ILE A 213 -38.23 -30.15 -46.13
N GLN A 214 -37.20 -29.57 -46.73
CA GLN A 214 -36.91 -29.73 -48.16
C GLN A 214 -36.65 -31.19 -48.57
N LYS A 215 -36.05 -32.00 -47.69
CA LYS A 215 -35.74 -33.42 -47.92
C LYS A 215 -36.79 -34.39 -47.36
N ASN A 216 -37.86 -33.88 -46.73
CA ASN A 216 -38.86 -34.64 -46.00
C ASN A 216 -38.28 -35.59 -44.91
N ASP A 217 -37.17 -35.19 -44.28
CA ASP A 217 -36.49 -35.99 -43.25
C ASP A 217 -37.11 -35.72 -41.87
N ALA A 218 -38.06 -36.56 -41.47
CA ALA A 218 -38.76 -36.46 -40.19
C ALA A 218 -37.84 -36.53 -38.95
N VAL A 219 -36.67 -37.16 -39.05
CA VAL A 219 -35.71 -37.26 -37.93
C VAL A 219 -34.99 -35.93 -37.76
N ILE A 220 -34.49 -35.36 -38.85
CA ILE A 220 -33.81 -34.07 -38.88
C ILE A 220 -34.76 -32.92 -38.54
N ILE A 221 -36.01 -32.94 -39.04
CA ILE A 221 -37.07 -32.00 -38.66
C ILE A 221 -37.31 -32.02 -37.15
N LYS A 222 -37.48 -33.22 -36.57
CA LYS A 222 -37.74 -33.37 -35.12
C LYS A 222 -36.57 -32.88 -34.26
N ALA A 223 -35.34 -33.21 -34.64
CA ALA A 223 -34.13 -32.76 -33.93
C ALA A 223 -33.97 -31.23 -33.98
N ALA A 224 -34.11 -30.63 -35.17
CA ALA A 224 -34.02 -29.20 -35.36
C ALA A 224 -35.11 -28.44 -34.59
N GLN A 225 -36.37 -28.90 -34.66
CA GLN A 225 -37.47 -28.26 -33.94
C GLN A 225 -37.30 -28.34 -32.41
N ALA A 226 -36.79 -29.47 -31.89
CA ALA A 226 -36.49 -29.60 -30.46
C ALA A 226 -35.45 -28.57 -29.99
N ARG A 227 -34.33 -28.41 -30.72
CA ARG A 227 -33.32 -27.40 -30.38
C ARG A 227 -33.80 -25.97 -30.59
N ILE A 228 -34.58 -25.68 -31.65
CA ILE A 228 -35.21 -24.36 -31.85
C ILE A 228 -36.11 -24.02 -30.65
N ASN A 229 -36.92 -24.96 -30.17
CA ASN A 229 -37.79 -24.75 -29.01
C ASN A 229 -37.02 -24.57 -27.71
N ALA A 230 -35.84 -25.17 -27.56
CA ALA A 230 -34.96 -24.99 -26.40
C ALA A 230 -34.19 -23.65 -26.42
N LEU A 231 -33.78 -23.18 -27.60
CA LEU A 231 -33.01 -21.94 -27.75
C LEU A 231 -33.88 -20.68 -27.77
N LEU A 232 -35.08 -20.72 -28.36
CA LEU A 232 -35.96 -19.55 -28.50
C LEU A 232 -36.26 -18.81 -27.17
N PRO A 233 -36.55 -19.48 -26.04
CA PRO A 233 -36.77 -18.80 -24.75
C PRO A 233 -35.52 -18.16 -24.16
N ARG A 234 -34.32 -18.59 -24.61
CA ARG A 234 -33.02 -18.15 -24.09
C ARG A 234 -32.50 -16.88 -24.78
N VAL A 235 -33.02 -16.55 -25.95
CA VAL A 235 -32.66 -15.33 -26.71
C VAL A 235 -33.07 -14.08 -25.91
N ALA A 236 -32.08 -13.39 -25.38
CA ALA A 236 -32.27 -12.12 -24.69
C ALA A 236 -32.57 -10.98 -25.69
N LYS A 237 -33.08 -9.86 -25.19
CA LYS A 237 -33.33 -8.65 -25.97
C LYS A 237 -32.81 -7.43 -25.23
N ILE A 238 -32.18 -6.51 -25.96
CA ILE A 238 -31.74 -5.20 -25.45
C ILE A 238 -32.38 -4.07 -26.25
N GLY A 239 -32.69 -2.97 -25.57
CA GLY A 239 -33.01 -1.68 -26.18
C GLY A 239 -32.35 -0.54 -25.41
N PHE A 240 -32.23 0.62 -26.05
CA PHE A 240 -31.57 1.79 -25.47
C PHE A 240 -32.57 2.93 -25.27
N GLU A 241 -32.67 3.42 -24.05
CA GLU A 241 -33.33 4.70 -23.78
C GLU A 241 -32.25 5.80 -23.88
N VAL A 242 -32.48 6.77 -24.76
CA VAL A 242 -31.47 7.75 -25.17
C VAL A 242 -31.93 9.18 -24.90
N PRO A 243 -31.05 10.11 -24.46
CA PRO A 243 -31.45 11.47 -24.11
C PRO A 243 -31.97 12.26 -25.33
N ALA A 244 -33.06 12.98 -25.14
CA ALA A 244 -33.58 13.90 -26.16
C ALA A 244 -32.60 15.08 -26.37
N GLY A 245 -32.41 15.48 -27.64
CA GLY A 245 -31.65 16.69 -28.00
C GLY A 245 -30.17 16.49 -28.35
N VAL A 246 -29.71 15.26 -28.57
CA VAL A 246 -28.32 14.95 -28.98
C VAL A 246 -28.29 14.43 -30.45
N PRO A 247 -28.21 15.31 -31.47
CA PRO A 247 -28.48 14.94 -32.85
C PRO A 247 -27.37 14.12 -33.51
N ASP A 248 -26.12 14.30 -33.08
CA ASP A 248 -24.93 13.61 -33.58
C ASP A 248 -24.72 12.23 -32.93
N MET A 249 -25.36 11.96 -31.80
CA MET A 249 -25.19 10.78 -30.95
C MET A 249 -25.02 9.47 -31.72
N LYS A 250 -24.05 8.66 -31.31
CA LYS A 250 -23.66 7.38 -31.90
C LYS A 250 -23.44 6.37 -30.78
N VAL A 251 -24.06 5.20 -30.89
CA VAL A 251 -23.94 4.10 -29.92
C VAL A 251 -23.23 2.93 -30.58
N THR A 252 -22.26 2.34 -29.89
CA THR A 252 -21.63 1.06 -30.23
C THR A 252 -21.98 0.00 -29.19
N PHE A 253 -22.35 -1.18 -29.68
CA PHE A 253 -22.67 -2.37 -28.90
C PHE A 253 -21.80 -3.52 -29.38
N ASP A 254 -21.01 -4.10 -28.48
CA ASP A 254 -19.96 -5.09 -28.80
C ASP A 254 -19.11 -4.64 -30.01
N ASP A 255 -18.62 -3.41 -29.90
CA ASP A 255 -17.79 -2.67 -30.86
C ASP A 255 -18.42 -2.45 -32.27
N LYS A 256 -19.73 -2.67 -32.43
CA LYS A 256 -20.49 -2.42 -33.67
C LYS A 256 -21.45 -1.24 -33.50
N VAL A 257 -21.50 -0.33 -34.49
CA VAL A 257 -22.43 0.81 -34.47
C VAL A 257 -23.88 0.34 -34.57
N VAL A 258 -24.74 0.80 -33.67
CA VAL A 258 -26.18 0.58 -33.70
C VAL A 258 -26.85 1.69 -34.54
N PRO A 259 -27.58 1.36 -35.64
CA PRO A 259 -28.29 2.37 -36.43
C PRO A 259 -29.34 3.13 -35.62
N LYS A 260 -29.52 4.43 -35.89
CA LYS A 260 -30.39 5.33 -35.09
C LYS A 260 -31.85 4.86 -35.05
N GLU A 261 -32.30 4.25 -36.14
CA GLU A 261 -33.65 3.70 -36.32
C GLU A 261 -33.90 2.47 -35.44
N LYS A 262 -32.84 1.83 -34.94
CA LYS A 262 -32.87 0.65 -34.08
C LYS A 262 -32.61 0.94 -32.60
N LEU A 263 -32.17 2.14 -32.22
CA LEU A 263 -31.93 2.48 -30.82
C LEU A 263 -33.21 2.38 -29.97
N SER A 264 -34.32 2.89 -30.52
CA SER A 264 -35.66 2.83 -29.94
C SER A 264 -36.35 1.45 -30.08
N GLN A 265 -35.70 0.46 -30.67
CA GLN A 265 -36.26 -0.88 -30.90
C GLN A 265 -35.52 -1.92 -30.06
N LYS A 266 -36.25 -2.84 -29.42
CA LYS A 266 -35.62 -3.98 -28.74
C LYS A 266 -35.19 -5.03 -29.75
N PHE A 267 -33.87 -5.22 -29.91
CA PHE A 267 -33.31 -6.25 -30.79
C PHE A 267 -32.75 -7.43 -29.99
N SER A 268 -32.73 -8.60 -30.63
CA SER A 268 -32.24 -9.84 -30.02
C SER A 268 -30.72 -9.84 -29.88
N ILE A 269 -30.23 -10.30 -28.73
CA ILE A 269 -28.81 -10.53 -28.44
C ILE A 269 -28.60 -11.92 -27.83
N ASP A 270 -27.37 -12.41 -27.89
CA ASP A 270 -26.94 -13.54 -27.06
C ASP A 270 -27.01 -13.14 -25.57
N PRO A 271 -27.21 -14.09 -24.63
CA PRO A 271 -27.02 -13.84 -23.20
C PRO A 271 -25.53 -13.83 -22.83
N GLY A 272 -25.15 -13.04 -21.83
CA GLY A 272 -23.76 -12.90 -21.40
C GLY A 272 -23.38 -11.48 -21.01
N LYS A 273 -22.11 -11.13 -21.19
CA LYS A 273 -21.55 -9.80 -20.90
C LYS A 273 -21.32 -9.04 -22.19
N HIS A 274 -21.92 -7.86 -22.28
CA HIS A 274 -21.89 -7.00 -23.46
C HIS A 274 -21.30 -5.63 -23.11
N LYS A 275 -20.54 -5.07 -24.05
CA LYS A 275 -19.93 -3.76 -23.93
C LYS A 275 -20.78 -2.73 -24.66
N ILE A 276 -21.20 -1.70 -23.93
CA ILE A 276 -22.00 -0.58 -24.42
C ILE A 276 -21.13 0.66 -24.34
N HIS A 277 -20.97 1.35 -25.46
CA HIS A 277 -20.35 2.67 -25.51
C HIS A 277 -21.26 3.62 -26.29
N ALA A 278 -21.40 4.87 -25.87
CA ALA A 278 -22.11 5.89 -26.61
C ALA A 278 -21.36 7.22 -26.52
N GLU A 279 -21.31 7.95 -27.63
CA GLU A 279 -20.72 9.29 -27.72
C GLU A 279 -21.71 10.28 -28.38
N GLY A 280 -21.67 11.55 -27.98
CA GLY A 280 -22.50 12.60 -28.57
C GLY A 280 -22.23 14.00 -27.97
N THR A 281 -22.53 15.04 -28.73
CA THR A 281 -22.17 16.42 -28.42
C THR A 281 -23.34 17.19 -27.84
N VAL A 282 -23.18 17.72 -26.63
CA VAL A 282 -24.18 18.58 -25.97
C VAL A 282 -23.58 19.96 -25.76
N ARG A 283 -24.17 20.98 -26.40
CA ARG A 283 -23.71 22.38 -26.35
C ARG A 283 -22.21 22.56 -26.70
N GLY A 284 -21.70 21.77 -27.65
CA GLY A 284 -20.30 21.80 -28.08
C GLY A 284 -19.34 20.92 -27.26
N VAL A 285 -19.78 20.34 -26.15
CA VAL A 285 -18.98 19.42 -25.33
C VAL A 285 -19.28 17.97 -25.73
N LEU A 286 -18.23 17.21 -26.07
CA LEU A 286 -18.34 15.76 -26.29
C LEU A 286 -18.56 15.04 -24.95
N LEU A 287 -19.64 14.26 -24.89
CA LEU A 287 -19.97 13.40 -23.75
C LEU A 287 -19.90 11.94 -24.17
N VAL A 288 -19.55 11.04 -23.25
CA VAL A 288 -19.61 9.58 -23.44
C VAL A 288 -20.36 8.86 -22.34
N PHE A 289 -20.73 7.62 -22.61
CA PHE A 289 -21.28 6.66 -21.66
C PHE A 289 -20.69 5.28 -21.96
N ASP A 290 -20.06 4.65 -20.97
CA ASP A 290 -19.49 3.31 -21.07
C ASP A 290 -20.07 2.42 -19.96
N GLU A 291 -20.68 1.29 -20.34
CA GLU A 291 -21.19 0.27 -19.42
C GLU A 291 -20.85 -1.15 -19.92
N VAL A 292 -20.49 -2.04 -19.00
CA VAL A 292 -20.45 -3.49 -19.29
C VAL A 292 -21.65 -4.13 -18.60
N ARG A 293 -22.66 -4.51 -19.40
CA ARG A 293 -23.91 -5.07 -18.90
C ARG A 293 -23.89 -6.60 -18.99
N GLU A 294 -24.22 -7.26 -17.88
CA GLU A 294 -24.53 -8.69 -17.87
C GLU A 294 -26.04 -8.89 -18.10
N VAL A 295 -26.41 -9.77 -19.03
CA VAL A 295 -27.78 -10.01 -19.50
C VAL A 295 -28.05 -11.52 -19.44
N LYS A 296 -29.14 -11.91 -18.78
CA LYS A 296 -29.51 -13.32 -18.56
C LYS A 296 -30.32 -13.91 -19.72
N ASP A 297 -30.34 -15.23 -19.83
CA ASP A 297 -31.20 -15.98 -20.76
C ASP A 297 -32.65 -15.46 -20.71
N GLY A 298 -33.15 -15.01 -21.87
CA GLY A 298 -34.51 -14.47 -22.03
C GLY A 298 -34.77 -13.08 -21.40
N GLU A 299 -33.77 -12.41 -20.84
CA GLU A 299 -33.92 -11.08 -20.24
C GLU A 299 -34.28 -10.02 -21.30
N ASN A 300 -35.22 -9.14 -20.96
CA ASN A 300 -35.65 -8.02 -21.81
C ASN A 300 -35.03 -6.69 -21.32
N ALA A 301 -33.69 -6.64 -21.33
CA ALA A 301 -32.90 -5.51 -20.85
C ALA A 301 -33.29 -4.18 -21.51
N LEU A 302 -33.16 -3.11 -20.73
CA LEU A 302 -33.26 -1.71 -21.16
C LEU A 302 -32.09 -0.98 -20.51
N VAL A 303 -31.33 -0.20 -21.29
CA VAL A 303 -30.20 0.58 -20.79
C VAL A 303 -30.45 2.05 -21.07
N THR A 304 -30.52 2.85 -20.00
CA THR A 304 -30.75 4.30 -20.05
C THR A 304 -29.40 5.02 -20.17
N VAL A 305 -29.07 5.41 -21.40
CA VAL A 305 -27.77 5.99 -21.78
C VAL A 305 -27.62 7.36 -21.13
N THR A 306 -26.81 7.42 -20.06
CA THR A 306 -26.58 8.67 -19.30
C THR A 306 -25.21 9.24 -19.66
N LEU A 307 -25.17 10.07 -20.70
CA LEU A 307 -23.95 10.73 -21.20
C LEU A 307 -23.31 11.61 -20.10
N LYS A 308 -22.00 11.46 -19.91
CA LYS A 308 -21.14 12.21 -18.97
C LYS A 308 -19.96 12.84 -19.71
N PRO A 309 -19.34 13.92 -19.23
CA PRO A 309 -18.18 14.52 -19.90
C PRO A 309 -17.03 13.52 -20.05
N SER A 310 -16.63 13.23 -21.29
CA SER A 310 -15.47 12.37 -21.59
C SER A 310 -14.15 13.12 -21.51
N ALA A 311 -14.23 14.41 -21.86
CA ALA A 311 -13.20 15.40 -21.69
C ALA A 311 -13.64 16.46 -20.66
N LEU A 312 -12.68 17.28 -20.25
CA LEU A 312 -12.90 18.43 -19.38
C LEU A 312 -13.97 19.36 -19.97
N THR A 313 -14.98 19.71 -19.18
CA THR A 313 -16.00 20.68 -19.57
C THR A 313 -15.38 22.05 -19.86
N GLU A 314 -16.05 22.93 -20.61
CA GLU A 314 -15.58 24.31 -20.82
C GLU A 314 -15.26 25.04 -19.51
N GLY A 315 -16.04 24.81 -18.45
CA GLY A 315 -15.78 25.35 -17.12
C GLY A 315 -14.48 24.81 -16.50
N GLN A 316 -14.14 23.54 -16.72
CA GLN A 316 -12.88 22.95 -16.27
C GLN A 316 -11.68 23.36 -17.16
N ILE A 317 -11.89 23.54 -18.45
CA ILE A 317 -10.89 24.08 -19.38
C ILE A 317 -10.58 25.55 -19.02
N ALA A 318 -11.61 26.38 -18.81
CA ALA A 318 -11.46 27.75 -18.34
C ALA A 318 -10.82 27.81 -16.94
N CYS A 319 -11.21 26.89 -16.03
CA CYS A 319 -10.54 26.70 -14.74
C CYS A 319 -9.05 26.41 -14.92
N MET A 320 -8.66 25.52 -15.84
CA MET A 320 -7.25 25.18 -16.11
C MET A 320 -6.47 26.29 -16.83
N PHE A 321 -7.10 27.13 -17.65
CA PHE A 321 -6.47 28.32 -18.23
C PHE A 321 -6.36 29.48 -17.25
N ALA A 322 -7.25 29.58 -16.26
CA ALA A 322 -7.17 30.54 -15.16
C ALA A 322 -6.31 30.04 -13.97
N ALA A 323 -6.07 28.73 -13.90
CA ALA A 323 -5.30 28.08 -12.85
C ALA A 323 -3.84 28.55 -12.86
N LYS A 324 -3.38 29.08 -11.72
CA LYS A 324 -2.02 29.60 -11.58
C LYS A 324 -1.04 28.61 -10.99
N SER A 325 -1.52 27.52 -10.40
CA SER A 325 -0.70 26.46 -9.85
C SER A 325 -1.24 25.07 -10.19
N GLN A 326 -0.36 24.07 -10.09
CA GLN A 326 -0.69 22.68 -10.36
C GLN A 326 -1.75 22.11 -9.39
N GLU A 327 -1.88 22.67 -8.19
CA GLU A 327 -2.96 22.36 -7.23
C GLU A 327 -4.33 22.83 -7.76
N ASP A 328 -4.38 24.01 -8.37
CA ASP A 328 -5.60 24.55 -8.98
C ASP A 328 -6.00 23.73 -10.21
N ILE A 329 -5.04 23.37 -11.06
CA ILE A 329 -5.26 22.46 -12.21
C ILE A 329 -5.84 21.11 -11.74
N LEU A 330 -5.29 20.52 -10.67
CA LEU A 330 -5.79 19.27 -10.11
C LEU A 330 -7.23 19.40 -9.57
N ASN A 331 -7.58 20.56 -9.00
CA ASN A 331 -8.95 20.86 -8.57
C ASN A 331 -9.94 21.05 -9.75
N CYS A 332 -9.45 21.38 -10.95
CA CYS A 332 -10.26 21.41 -12.16
C CYS A 332 -10.52 19.99 -12.75
N LEU A 333 -9.72 18.97 -12.40
CA LEU A 333 -9.90 17.60 -12.91
C LEU A 333 -10.98 16.83 -12.12
N PRO A 334 -11.71 15.88 -12.75
CA PRO A 334 -12.60 14.98 -12.03
C PRO A 334 -11.80 13.98 -11.16
N GLN A 335 -11.89 14.12 -9.83
CA GLN A 335 -11.14 13.33 -8.85
C GLN A 335 -11.96 12.11 -8.35
N ASP A 336 -12.01 11.03 -9.14
CA ASP A 336 -12.73 9.79 -8.74
C ASP A 336 -12.21 9.15 -7.44
N LYS A 337 -10.94 9.43 -7.07
CA LYS A 337 -10.39 9.15 -5.73
C LYS A 337 -9.49 10.31 -5.31
N LYS A 338 -9.66 10.79 -4.07
CA LYS A 338 -8.72 11.73 -3.44
C LYS A 338 -7.48 10.93 -3.01
N PRO A 339 -6.27 11.17 -3.57
CA PRO A 339 -5.09 10.43 -3.17
C PRO A 339 -4.74 10.69 -1.70
N LEU A 340 -4.41 9.62 -0.99
CA LEU A 340 -3.91 9.65 0.38
C LEU A 340 -2.47 9.15 0.35
N VAL A 341 -1.52 10.10 0.37
CA VAL A 341 -0.10 9.77 0.40
C VAL A 341 0.25 9.31 1.80
N VAL A 342 0.42 8.00 1.97
CA VAL A 342 0.89 7.39 3.22
C VAL A 342 2.39 7.16 3.09
N ARG A 343 3.17 7.56 4.09
CA ARG A 343 4.61 7.28 4.19
C ARG A 343 4.90 6.56 5.49
N VAL A 344 5.76 5.56 5.42
CA VAL A 344 6.32 4.84 6.57
C VAL A 344 7.83 4.71 6.39
N GLY A 345 8.60 5.01 7.41
CA GLY A 345 10.06 4.88 7.40
C GLY A 345 10.58 4.20 8.67
N LEU A 346 11.59 3.35 8.48
CA LEU A 346 12.34 2.70 9.55
C LEU A 346 13.79 3.17 9.48
N ASP A 347 14.30 3.67 10.61
CA ASP A 347 15.62 4.27 10.74
C ASP A 347 16.48 3.46 11.72
N VAL A 348 17.77 3.28 11.40
CA VAL A 348 18.79 2.85 12.37
C VAL A 348 19.98 3.80 12.28
N GLY A 349 20.07 4.70 13.25
CA GLY A 349 21.19 5.62 13.43
C GLY A 349 22.29 5.07 14.34
N THR A 350 23.52 5.47 14.08
CA THR A 350 24.70 5.16 14.89
C THR A 350 25.60 6.39 15.05
N TYR A 351 26.24 6.48 16.22
CA TYR A 351 27.28 7.46 16.51
C TYR A 351 28.41 6.78 17.27
N THR A 352 29.66 7.18 17.01
CA THR A 352 30.81 6.84 17.85
C THR A 352 31.85 7.95 17.82
N ASP A 353 32.55 8.20 18.93
CA ASP A 353 33.64 9.17 18.97
C ASP A 353 34.91 8.70 19.71
N THR A 354 35.97 9.48 19.53
CA THR A 354 37.27 9.32 20.19
C THR A 354 37.25 9.64 21.69
N THR A 355 36.10 10.03 22.26
CA THR A 355 35.89 10.13 23.70
C THR A 355 35.17 8.91 24.28
N SER A 356 35.01 7.86 23.48
CA SER A 356 34.36 6.59 23.80
C SER A 356 32.85 6.67 24.03
N VAL A 357 32.19 7.72 23.54
CA VAL A 357 30.72 7.74 23.42
C VAL A 357 30.31 6.93 22.21
N GLN A 358 29.35 6.01 22.38
CA GLN A 358 28.56 5.45 21.28
C GLN A 358 27.07 5.69 21.53
N VAL A 359 26.31 5.83 20.45
CA VAL A 359 24.84 5.86 20.46
C VAL A 359 24.31 4.94 19.37
N LEU A 360 23.25 4.19 19.69
CA LEU A 360 22.44 3.43 18.74
C LEU A 360 21.00 3.94 18.80
N THR A 361 20.44 4.32 17.66
CA THR A 361 19.13 4.98 17.54
C THR A 361 18.23 4.24 16.53
N PRO A 362 17.52 3.16 16.92
CA PRO A 362 16.36 2.69 16.17
C PRO A 362 15.24 3.74 16.19
N GLY A 363 14.58 3.94 15.06
CA GLY A 363 13.46 4.86 14.89
C GLY A 363 12.39 4.37 13.92
N LEU A 364 11.16 4.83 14.15
CA LEU A 364 10.00 4.67 13.28
C LEU A 364 9.45 6.07 12.98
N ASN A 365 9.13 6.33 11.72
CA ASN A 365 8.39 7.51 11.29
C ASN A 365 7.20 7.09 10.41
N ALA A 366 6.08 7.81 10.52
CA ALA A 366 4.90 7.61 9.69
C ALA A 366 4.17 8.93 9.46
N SER A 367 3.55 9.09 8.28
CA SER A 367 2.68 10.23 8.01
C SER A 367 1.60 9.89 6.97
N ILE A 368 0.46 10.57 7.08
CA ILE A 368 -0.65 10.51 6.14
C ILE A 368 -0.93 11.93 5.69
N THR A 369 -0.92 12.16 4.37
CA THR A 369 -1.22 13.47 3.76
C THR A 369 -2.33 13.30 2.74
N SER A 370 -3.29 14.21 2.71
CA SER A 370 -4.26 14.33 1.61
C SER A 370 -4.02 15.65 0.89
N PRO A 371 -3.19 15.67 -0.18
CA PRO A 371 -2.84 16.91 -0.86
C PRO A 371 -4.06 17.68 -1.36
N THR A 372 -5.06 16.98 -1.91
CA THR A 372 -6.32 17.55 -2.41
C THR A 372 -7.30 18.01 -1.30
N GLN A 373 -6.96 17.81 -0.03
CA GLN A 373 -7.72 18.33 1.11
C GLN A 373 -6.86 19.25 2.00
N GLY A 374 -5.62 19.53 1.61
CA GLY A 374 -4.70 20.40 2.33
C GLY A 374 -4.24 19.91 3.72
N TRP A 375 -4.62 18.71 4.16
CA TRP A 375 -4.28 18.21 5.51
C TRP A 375 -3.16 17.18 5.54
N ASN A 376 -2.42 17.17 6.64
CA ASN A 376 -1.40 16.18 6.99
C ASN A 376 -1.48 15.81 8.47
N VAL A 377 -1.12 14.56 8.79
CA VAL A 377 -0.87 14.07 10.15
C VAL A 377 0.43 13.26 10.12
N GLY A 378 1.31 13.46 11.09
CA GLY A 378 2.59 12.77 11.21
C GLY A 378 2.85 12.29 12.63
N GLY A 379 3.65 11.23 12.74
CA GLY A 379 4.13 10.70 14.01
C GLY A 379 5.52 10.08 13.86
N SER A 380 6.33 10.19 14.91
CA SER A 380 7.62 9.49 14.99
C SER A 380 7.92 9.04 16.40
N TYR A 381 8.73 8.00 16.51
CA TYR A 381 9.23 7.45 17.77
C TYR A 381 10.64 6.93 17.58
N LEU A 382 11.54 7.27 18.48
CA LEU A 382 12.91 6.77 18.51
C LEU A 382 13.34 6.41 19.93
N VAL A 383 14.37 5.57 20.01
CA VAL A 383 15.05 5.23 21.26
C VAL A 383 16.54 5.49 21.10
N ASP A 384 17.13 6.44 21.82
CA ASP A 384 18.59 6.63 21.84
C ASP A 384 19.19 5.76 22.97
N ILE A 385 20.05 4.80 22.63
CA ILE A 385 20.77 3.96 23.60
C ILE A 385 22.22 4.45 23.68
N VAL A 386 22.61 5.00 24.84
CA VAL A 386 23.90 5.70 25.03
C VAL A 386 24.86 4.89 25.92
N SER A 387 26.13 4.77 25.51
CA SER A 387 27.15 3.95 26.22
C SER A 387 28.15 4.70 27.10
N ALA A 388 28.21 6.04 27.03
CA ALA A 388 29.10 6.85 27.86
C ALA A 388 28.62 8.31 27.97
N ALA A 389 29.00 8.98 29.07
CA ALA A 389 28.89 10.43 29.21
C ALA A 389 30.12 11.15 28.61
N SER A 390 30.14 12.49 28.60
CA SER A 390 31.32 13.23 28.12
C SER A 390 32.51 13.12 29.11
N PRO A 391 33.78 13.20 28.65
CA PRO A 391 34.98 13.23 29.52
C PRO A 391 34.92 14.22 30.68
N ASP A 392 34.31 15.38 30.46
CA ASP A 392 34.16 16.48 31.40
C ASP A 392 33.08 16.19 32.49
N VAL A 393 32.42 15.03 32.39
CA VAL A 393 31.59 14.39 33.42
C VAL A 393 32.25 13.09 33.91
N ILE A 394 32.72 12.21 33.03
CA ILE A 394 33.38 10.92 33.37
C ILE A 394 34.58 11.12 34.32
N SER A 395 35.36 12.19 34.14
CA SER A 395 36.44 12.60 35.07
C SER A 395 36.00 12.82 36.53
N THR A 396 34.70 12.83 36.79
CA THR A 396 34.07 13.07 38.09
C THR A 396 32.91 12.09 38.42
N ALA A 397 32.66 11.08 37.56
CA ALA A 397 31.53 10.16 37.64
C ALA A 397 31.97 8.69 37.56
N SER A 398 31.02 7.74 37.65
CA SER A 398 31.31 6.30 37.63
C SER A 398 31.83 5.80 36.28
N HIS A 399 32.75 4.84 36.31
CA HIS A 399 33.33 4.21 35.11
C HIS A 399 32.33 3.49 34.21
N PHE A 400 31.16 3.14 34.73
CA PHE A 400 30.05 2.60 33.96
C PHE A 400 28.95 3.67 33.87
N PHE A 401 28.54 3.95 32.63
CA PHE A 401 27.40 4.79 32.28
C PHE A 401 26.64 4.07 31.17
N ARG A 402 25.32 3.95 31.30
CA ARG A 402 24.44 3.52 30.21
C ARG A 402 23.10 4.19 30.43
N ASP A 403 22.61 4.84 29.41
CA ASP A 403 21.33 5.53 29.44
C ASP A 403 20.46 5.10 28.26
N THR A 404 19.16 5.35 28.35
CA THR A 404 18.19 5.02 27.29
C THR A 404 17.08 6.05 27.31
N ARG A 405 17.03 6.83 26.22
CA ARG A 405 16.05 7.87 25.98
C ARG A 405 14.91 7.32 25.13
N HIS A 406 13.68 7.63 25.51
CA HIS A 406 12.50 7.39 24.70
C HIS A 406 11.96 8.74 24.21
N ALA A 407 11.89 8.96 22.90
CA ALA A 407 11.37 10.20 22.34
C ALA A 407 10.27 9.93 21.31
N GLY A 408 9.09 10.51 21.53
CA GLY A 408 7.94 10.45 20.62
C GLY A 408 7.48 11.84 20.22
N ALA A 409 7.04 11.99 18.97
CA ALA A 409 6.50 13.23 18.43
C ALA A 409 5.27 12.98 17.57
N VAL A 410 4.34 13.94 17.57
CA VAL A 410 3.17 13.99 16.69
C VAL A 410 3.04 15.38 16.08
N SER A 411 2.52 15.45 14.86
CA SER A 411 2.20 16.71 14.18
C SER A 411 0.93 16.57 13.34
N GLY A 412 0.28 17.71 13.11
CA GLY A 412 -0.88 17.78 12.22
C GLY A 412 -1.05 19.19 11.68
N GLY A 413 -1.42 19.31 10.41
CA GLY A 413 -1.57 20.60 9.75
C GLY A 413 -2.66 20.63 8.69
N TYR A 414 -3.12 21.84 8.38
CA TYR A 414 -4.21 22.11 7.45
C TYR A 414 -3.95 23.40 6.66
N LYS A 415 -3.92 23.29 5.34
CA LYS A 415 -3.76 24.38 4.35
C LYS A 415 -4.97 24.41 3.42
N PRO A 416 -6.11 25.04 3.80
CA PRO A 416 -7.31 25.07 2.97
C PRO A 416 -7.19 25.92 1.69
N SER A 417 -6.19 26.80 1.61
CA SER A 417 -6.07 27.79 0.53
C SER A 417 -4.62 28.31 0.43
N PHE A 418 -4.44 29.60 0.14
CA PHE A 418 -3.16 30.31 0.18
C PHE A 418 -2.60 30.49 1.61
N TYR A 419 -3.25 29.98 2.64
CA TYR A 419 -2.76 30.00 4.02
C TYR A 419 -3.00 28.65 4.70
N GLY A 420 -2.24 28.40 5.76
CA GLY A 420 -2.38 27.19 6.57
C GLY A 420 -1.76 27.31 7.94
N ALA A 421 -2.05 26.31 8.78
CA ALA A 421 -1.49 26.15 10.11
C ALA A 421 -1.01 24.71 10.32
N GLN A 422 0.03 24.53 11.12
CA GLN A 422 0.50 23.24 11.60
C GLN A 422 0.76 23.31 13.11
N ALA A 423 0.38 22.27 13.84
CA ALA A 423 0.72 22.07 15.24
C ALA A 423 1.61 20.84 15.41
N SER A 424 2.41 20.83 16.46
CA SER A 424 3.24 19.68 16.85
C SER A 424 3.36 19.58 18.36
N ALA A 425 3.54 18.35 18.84
CA ALA A 425 3.84 18.06 20.24
C ALA A 425 4.86 16.92 20.32
N SER A 426 5.76 16.98 21.29
CA SER A 426 6.74 15.92 21.53
C SER A 426 7.04 15.73 23.02
N LEU A 427 7.33 14.48 23.38
CA LEU A 427 7.73 14.04 24.71
C LEU A 427 9.03 13.24 24.58
N SER A 428 10.03 13.58 25.39
CA SER A 428 11.30 12.87 25.49
C SER A 428 11.59 12.58 26.96
N VAL A 429 11.87 11.32 27.29
CA VAL A 429 12.13 10.85 28.66
C VAL A 429 13.43 10.06 28.71
N GLU A 430 14.29 10.43 29.65
CA GLU A 430 15.57 9.80 30.00
C GLU A 430 15.50 9.40 31.49
N ASN A 431 16.53 8.74 32.04
CA ASN A 431 16.52 8.36 33.47
C ASN A 431 16.49 9.56 34.43
N ASP A 432 16.92 10.75 33.99
CA ASP A 432 16.94 11.97 34.79
C ASP A 432 16.54 13.25 34.05
N TYR A 433 16.01 13.15 32.83
CA TYR A 433 15.53 14.28 32.04
C TYR A 433 14.14 13.99 31.47
N THR A 434 13.21 14.95 31.59
CA THR A 434 11.93 14.91 30.88
C THR A 434 11.74 16.20 30.12
N SER A 435 11.59 16.12 28.80
CA SER A 435 11.33 17.26 27.91
C SER A 435 9.93 17.16 27.30
N ARG A 436 9.18 18.26 27.36
CA ARG A 436 7.83 18.39 26.81
C ARG A 436 7.79 19.63 25.92
N ASN A 437 7.62 19.44 24.62
CA ASN A 437 7.53 20.53 23.65
C ASN A 437 6.15 20.56 22.99
N PHE A 438 5.62 21.77 22.80
CA PHE A 438 4.44 22.05 21.99
C PHE A 438 4.74 23.25 21.08
N GLY A 439 4.29 23.20 19.83
CA GLY A 439 4.48 24.30 18.89
C GLY A 439 3.37 24.44 17.87
N ALA A 440 3.22 25.65 17.36
CA ALA A 440 2.32 26.00 16.27
C ALA A 440 3.06 26.87 15.24
N THR A 441 2.82 26.64 13.95
CA THR A 441 3.36 27.41 12.84
C THR A 441 2.26 27.80 11.86
N LEU A 442 2.23 29.07 11.47
CA LEU A 442 1.40 29.62 10.41
C LEU A 442 2.23 29.79 9.14
N LEU A 443 1.59 29.60 7.98
CA LEU A 443 2.18 29.82 6.66
C LEU A 443 1.21 30.55 5.73
N ALA A 444 1.75 31.29 4.77
CA ALA A 444 1.00 31.83 3.64
C ALA A 444 1.77 31.62 2.33
N GLU A 445 1.09 31.29 1.25
CA GLU A 445 1.61 31.09 -0.10
C GLU A 445 1.25 32.31 -0.97
N LEU A 446 2.18 33.24 -1.12
CA LEU A 446 1.98 34.53 -1.77
C LEU A 446 2.61 34.59 -3.17
N MET A 447 2.18 35.56 -3.98
CA MET A 447 2.71 35.86 -5.31
C MET A 447 2.72 34.65 -6.26
N ASP A 448 1.59 33.92 -6.30
CA ASP A 448 1.42 32.68 -7.07
C ASP A 448 2.45 31.61 -6.64
N LYS A 449 2.48 31.35 -5.33
CA LYS A 449 3.39 30.42 -4.60
C LYS A 449 4.88 30.73 -4.67
N ARG A 450 5.29 31.84 -5.30
CA ARG A 450 6.71 32.22 -5.39
C ARG A 450 7.31 32.74 -4.08
N TRP A 451 6.50 33.21 -3.14
CA TRP A 451 6.96 33.63 -1.82
C TRP A 451 6.10 33.01 -0.72
N THR A 452 6.72 32.24 0.16
CA THR A 452 6.06 31.56 1.29
C THR A 452 6.64 32.04 2.62
N PRO A 453 6.12 33.12 3.22
CA PRO A 453 6.41 33.48 4.61
C PRO A 453 5.79 32.48 5.60
N THR A 454 6.45 32.33 6.74
CA THR A 454 6.09 31.43 7.84
C THR A 454 6.43 32.06 9.18
N LEU A 455 5.61 31.80 10.20
CA LEU A 455 5.83 32.25 11.57
C LEU A 455 5.41 31.14 12.54
N GLY A 456 6.35 30.67 13.36
CA GLY A 456 6.12 29.66 14.38
C GLY A 456 6.44 30.14 15.79
N TYR A 457 5.71 29.60 16.76
CA TYR A 457 5.98 29.71 18.19
C TYR A 457 6.03 28.32 18.82
N TYR A 458 7.05 28.08 19.63
CA TYR A 458 7.30 26.82 20.33
C TYR A 458 7.52 27.08 21.82
N ARG A 459 7.01 26.17 22.65
CA ARG A 459 7.18 26.16 24.10
C ARG A 459 7.72 24.80 24.52
N THR A 460 8.91 24.78 25.08
CA THR A 460 9.47 23.61 25.76
C THR A 460 9.41 23.82 27.27
N GLN A 461 9.03 22.77 28.00
CA GLN A 461 9.16 22.66 29.45
C GLN A 461 9.99 21.41 29.74
N ASP A 462 11.19 21.63 30.30
CA ASP A 462 12.14 20.59 30.65
C ASP A 462 12.26 20.47 32.17
N THR A 463 12.09 19.25 32.69
CA THR A 463 12.36 18.89 34.09
C THR A 463 13.69 18.14 34.15
N ILE A 464 14.70 18.79 34.74
CA ILE A 464 16.05 18.25 34.94
C ILE A 464 16.11 17.65 36.35
N GLY A 465 16.41 16.37 36.45
CA GLY A 465 16.47 15.60 37.69
C GLY A 465 17.89 15.08 37.99
N ARG A 466 17.96 13.95 38.71
CA ARG A 466 19.20 13.23 38.98
C ARG A 466 18.92 11.73 39.08
N ALA A 467 19.68 10.92 38.35
CA ALA A 467 19.52 9.47 38.28
C ALA A 467 19.55 8.83 39.67
N GLY A 468 18.61 7.92 39.94
CA GLY A 468 18.42 7.30 41.26
C GLY A 468 17.84 8.22 42.34
N THR A 469 17.42 9.45 41.99
CA THR A 469 16.79 10.43 42.90
C THR A 469 15.38 10.74 42.38
N SER A 470 14.36 10.81 43.25
CA SER A 470 13.03 11.26 42.80
C SER A 470 13.04 12.74 42.44
N TYR A 471 12.22 13.14 41.46
CA TYR A 471 12.00 14.55 41.11
C TYR A 471 11.46 15.37 42.30
N ASP A 472 10.78 14.74 43.26
CA ASP A 472 10.33 15.39 44.52
C ASP A 472 11.50 15.78 45.44
N VAL A 473 12.64 15.10 45.31
CA VAL A 473 13.86 15.33 46.11
C VAL A 473 14.86 16.22 45.35
N PHE A 474 14.93 16.07 44.02
CA PHE A 474 15.71 16.95 43.16
C PHE A 474 15.06 17.11 41.79
N SER A 475 14.53 18.31 41.53
CA SER A 475 14.08 18.75 40.22
C SER A 475 14.50 20.21 39.96
N ARG A 476 14.73 20.54 38.69
CA ARG A 476 14.99 21.89 38.19
C ARG A 476 14.21 22.09 36.91
N GLU A 477 13.39 23.13 36.87
CA GLU A 477 12.59 23.47 35.71
C GLU A 477 13.35 24.41 34.77
N LEU A 478 13.32 24.10 33.48
CA LEU A 478 13.83 24.90 32.38
C LEU A 478 12.69 25.17 31.38
N GLY A 479 12.21 26.41 31.36
CA GLY A 479 11.25 26.88 30.37
C GLY A 479 11.96 27.51 29.17
N ILE A 480 11.60 27.09 27.96
CA ILE A 480 12.11 27.65 26.70
C ILE A 480 10.94 28.17 25.88
N ASN A 481 11.03 29.42 25.42
CA ASN A 481 10.15 29.96 24.40
C ASN A 481 10.96 30.17 23.12
N GLU A 482 10.49 29.71 21.97
CA GLU A 482 11.11 29.99 20.68
C GLU A 482 10.12 30.63 19.70
N ILE A 483 10.57 31.65 18.97
CA ILE A 483 9.88 32.26 17.84
C ILE A 483 10.75 32.04 16.61
N VAL A 484 10.17 31.45 15.57
CA VAL A 484 10.83 31.18 14.29
C VAL A 484 10.10 31.93 13.19
N ALA A 485 10.78 32.85 12.52
CA ALA A 485 10.28 33.52 11.31
C ALA A 485 11.05 32.99 10.09
N GLY A 486 10.35 32.54 9.06
CA GLY A 486 10.95 31.93 7.87
C GLY A 486 10.33 32.44 6.57
N SER A 487 11.09 32.43 5.49
CA SER A 487 10.65 32.87 4.17
C SER A 487 11.28 32.02 3.08
N SER A 488 10.47 31.28 2.32
CA SER A 488 10.91 30.53 1.14
C SER A 488 10.56 31.33 -0.13
N ILE A 489 11.54 31.53 -1.01
CA ILE A 489 11.43 32.39 -2.21
C ILE A 489 11.88 31.59 -3.43
N VAL A 490 10.96 31.32 -4.36
CA VAL A 490 11.27 30.74 -5.67
C VAL A 490 11.82 31.85 -6.57
N MET A 491 13.15 31.92 -6.67
CA MET A 491 13.85 32.96 -7.43
C MET A 491 13.75 32.72 -8.94
N THR A 492 13.86 31.47 -9.37
CA THR A 492 13.69 31.04 -10.77
C THR A 492 13.13 29.62 -10.80
N PRO A 493 12.68 29.08 -11.96
CA PRO A 493 12.23 27.68 -12.08
C PRO A 493 13.27 26.61 -11.70
N THR A 494 14.50 27.00 -11.40
CA THR A 494 15.58 26.10 -10.96
C THR A 494 16.24 26.54 -9.64
N ALA A 495 15.77 27.61 -8.99
CA ALA A 495 16.45 28.23 -7.85
C ALA A 495 15.48 28.66 -6.73
N VAL A 496 15.78 28.27 -5.49
CA VAL A 496 15.04 28.63 -4.29
C VAL A 496 16.00 29.21 -3.25
N LEU A 497 15.64 30.35 -2.66
CA LEU A 497 16.29 30.91 -1.47
C LEU A 497 15.36 30.74 -0.28
N GLN A 498 15.88 30.22 0.82
CA GLN A 498 15.19 30.19 2.11
C GLN A 498 15.95 31.07 3.10
N LEU A 499 15.24 31.96 3.78
CA LEU A 499 15.75 32.81 4.85
C LEU A 499 15.04 32.45 6.15
N GLY A 500 15.76 32.45 7.27
CA GLY A 500 15.21 32.13 8.58
C GLY A 500 15.83 32.98 9.69
N PHE A 501 15.00 33.33 10.66
CA PHE A 501 15.38 33.97 11.93
C PHE A 501 14.79 33.16 13.09
N THR A 502 15.60 32.93 14.11
CA THR A 502 15.18 32.29 15.37
C THR A 502 15.51 33.21 16.54
N LEU A 503 14.54 33.43 17.40
CA LEU A 503 14.69 34.01 18.74
C LEU A 503 14.28 32.96 19.77
N GLN A 504 15.20 32.56 20.65
CA GLN A 504 14.97 31.55 21.68
C GLN A 504 15.30 32.14 23.06
N SER A 505 14.33 32.12 23.97
CA SER A 505 14.41 32.68 25.33
C SER A 505 14.31 31.58 26.38
N GLU A 506 15.39 31.36 27.12
CA GLU A 506 15.53 30.27 28.09
C GLU A 506 15.50 30.80 29.54
N ARG A 507 14.79 30.11 30.44
CA ARG A 507 14.63 30.45 31.86
C ARG A 507 14.71 29.20 32.73
N GLY A 508 15.75 29.07 33.54
CA GLY A 508 16.00 27.91 34.40
C GLY A 508 17.50 27.65 34.60
N ASP A 509 17.88 26.91 35.64
CA ASP A 509 19.29 26.55 35.87
C ASP A 509 19.69 25.30 35.06
N GLN A 510 20.35 25.54 33.92
CA GLN A 510 20.81 24.52 32.97
C GLN A 510 22.05 23.73 33.45
N SER A 511 22.59 24.02 34.64
CA SER A 511 23.85 23.41 35.12
C SER A 511 23.71 21.89 35.34
N LYS A 512 24.63 21.10 34.80
CA LYS A 512 24.64 19.63 34.90
C LYS A 512 24.88 19.19 36.36
N PRO A 513 23.98 18.42 37.00
CA PRO A 513 24.07 18.06 38.42
C PRO A 513 25.23 17.11 38.77
N TYR A 514 25.95 16.58 37.77
CA TYR A 514 27.12 15.71 37.94
C TYR A 514 28.46 16.40 37.69
N ARG A 515 28.46 17.63 37.15
CA ARG A 515 29.69 18.24 36.65
C ARG A 515 30.37 19.02 37.78
N TYR A 516 31.42 18.43 38.35
CA TYR A 516 32.25 19.07 39.36
C TYR A 516 33.41 19.84 38.71
N VAL A 517 33.50 21.15 38.96
CA VAL A 517 34.51 22.01 38.35
C VAL A 517 35.78 22.03 39.22
N PRO A 518 36.96 21.67 38.71
CA PRO A 518 38.21 21.80 39.45
C PRO A 518 38.60 23.29 39.55
N LEU A 519 38.85 23.73 40.79
CA LEU A 519 39.44 25.03 41.09
C LEU A 519 40.95 24.88 41.25
N PHE A 520 41.70 25.95 40.95
CA PHE A 520 43.16 25.95 41.04
C PHE A 520 43.65 27.17 41.82
N PRO A 521 44.82 27.10 42.47
CA PRO A 521 45.50 28.28 42.99
C PRO A 521 45.79 29.33 41.90
N SER A 522 46.07 30.55 42.34
CA SER A 522 46.70 31.57 41.48
C SER A 522 48.10 31.10 41.02
N GLY A 523 48.61 31.68 39.93
CA GLY A 523 49.91 31.32 39.34
C GLY A 523 49.98 29.97 38.61
N VAL A 524 49.20 28.95 39.02
CA VAL A 524 49.22 27.60 38.43
C VAL A 524 48.89 27.62 36.94
N GLY A 525 49.80 27.14 36.11
CA GLY A 525 49.61 26.90 34.68
C GLY A 525 49.12 25.48 34.40
N ILE A 526 48.02 25.36 33.66
CA ILE A 526 47.48 24.08 33.16
C ILE A 526 47.53 24.11 31.63
N PRO A 527 47.93 23.04 30.91
CA PRO A 527 47.93 23.01 29.45
C PRO A 527 46.50 22.86 28.86
N ILE A 528 46.36 22.97 27.53
CA ILE A 528 45.10 22.61 26.84
C ILE A 528 45.09 21.09 26.69
N GLY A 529 43.99 20.41 27.05
CA GLY A 529 43.95 18.94 27.10
C GLY A 529 45.00 18.35 28.04
N ALA A 530 44.94 18.74 29.30
CA ALA A 530 45.69 18.18 30.41
C ALA A 530 45.17 16.79 30.81
N THR A 531 46.02 15.92 31.33
CA THR A 531 45.57 14.61 31.86
C THR A 531 44.82 14.78 33.18
N TYR A 532 44.06 13.75 33.58
CA TYR A 532 43.39 13.74 34.88
C TYR A 532 44.38 13.83 36.04
N ASP A 533 45.56 13.22 35.91
CA ASP A 533 46.62 13.28 36.93
C ASP A 533 47.22 14.68 37.06
N GLN A 534 47.47 15.35 35.93
CA GLN A 534 47.92 16.75 35.91
C GLN A 534 46.89 17.68 36.57
N VAL A 535 45.60 17.50 36.26
CA VAL A 535 44.53 18.29 36.89
C VAL A 535 44.40 17.96 38.38
N ASN A 536 44.49 16.69 38.78
CA ASN A 536 44.42 16.29 40.19
C ASN A 536 45.62 16.76 41.02
N ALA A 537 46.83 16.81 40.45
CA ALA A 537 48.04 17.24 41.15
C ALA A 537 48.09 18.75 41.45
N PHE A 538 47.43 19.58 40.64
CA PHE A 538 47.51 21.04 40.74
C PHE A 538 46.21 21.75 41.15
N ARG A 539 45.08 21.03 41.24
CA ARG A 539 43.80 21.60 41.72
C ARG A 539 43.75 21.72 43.24
N LEU A 540 42.84 22.57 43.72
CA LEU A 540 42.39 22.55 45.11
C LEU A 540 41.61 21.26 45.44
N PRO A 541 41.55 20.83 46.71
CA PRO A 541 40.72 19.71 47.13
C PRO A 541 39.24 19.91 46.77
N THR A 542 38.75 21.14 46.96
CA THR A 542 37.37 21.57 46.70
C THR A 542 37.06 21.60 45.21
N ARG A 543 35.97 20.92 44.84
CA ARG A 543 35.39 20.91 43.50
C ARG A 543 33.90 21.25 43.62
N PRO A 544 33.48 22.52 43.47
CA PRO A 544 32.06 22.86 43.47
C PRO A 544 31.38 22.28 42.22
N LEU A 545 30.05 22.11 42.28
CA LEU A 545 29.25 21.85 41.08
C LEU A 545 29.34 23.03 40.08
N GLU A 546 29.09 22.74 38.81
CA GLU A 546 28.84 23.72 37.75
C GLU A 546 27.81 24.76 38.19
N GLN A 547 27.99 26.00 37.74
CA GLN A 547 26.96 27.04 37.83
C GLN A 547 26.96 27.87 36.56
N LEU A 548 25.83 27.87 35.87
CA LEU A 548 25.54 28.69 34.68
C LEU A 548 24.59 29.85 35.06
N PRO A 549 24.48 30.90 34.22
CA PRO A 549 23.41 31.88 34.34
C PRO A 549 22.04 31.23 34.08
N VAL A 550 21.01 31.61 34.86
CA VAL A 550 19.66 31.02 34.76
C VAL A 550 18.77 31.60 33.64
N ALA A 551 19.36 32.43 32.77
CA ALA A 551 18.68 33.04 31.64
C ALA A 551 19.64 33.16 30.43
N ARG A 552 19.10 32.94 29.23
CA ARG A 552 19.84 33.06 27.96
C ARG A 552 18.84 33.43 26.86
N GLU A 553 19.02 34.59 26.24
CA GLU A 553 18.46 34.87 24.91
C GLU A 553 19.46 34.42 23.85
N ARG A 554 18.99 33.63 22.88
CA ARG A 554 19.76 33.14 21.73
C ARG A 554 19.09 33.63 20.43
N TYR A 555 19.93 33.97 19.45
CA TYR A 555 19.53 34.53 18.17
C TYR A 555 20.24 33.78 17.05
N ALA A 556 19.53 33.46 15.98
CA ALA A 556 20.13 32.91 14.77
C ALA A 556 19.55 33.55 13.51
N LEU A 557 20.41 33.74 12.52
CA LEU A 557 20.04 34.09 11.15
C LEU A 557 20.59 33.01 10.22
N ALA A 558 19.75 32.47 9.36
CA ALA A 558 20.09 31.40 8.43
C ALA A 558 19.67 31.76 7.00
N GLY A 559 20.53 31.44 6.04
CA GLY A 559 20.23 31.49 4.61
C GLY A 559 20.58 30.17 3.95
N ARG A 560 19.66 29.61 3.15
CA ARG A 560 19.88 28.41 2.32
C ARG A 560 19.55 28.74 0.87
N TYR A 561 20.51 28.53 -0.02
CA TYR A 561 20.33 28.60 -1.46
C TYR A 561 20.33 27.20 -2.07
N ILE A 562 19.30 26.88 -2.86
CA ILE A 562 19.15 25.61 -3.57
C ILE A 562 19.08 25.92 -5.07
N LYS A 563 19.93 25.28 -5.87
CA LYS A 563 20.03 25.50 -7.32
C LYS A 563 20.17 24.18 -8.09
N ARG A 564 19.23 23.92 -9.00
CA ARG A 564 19.34 22.83 -9.99
C ARG A 564 20.30 23.23 -11.12
N ILE A 565 21.21 22.32 -11.47
CA ILE A 565 22.26 22.46 -12.49
C ILE A 565 22.33 21.13 -13.27
N GLY A 566 21.57 21.00 -14.36
CA GLY A 566 21.52 19.76 -15.15
C GLY A 566 21.00 18.56 -14.34
N THR A 567 21.82 17.51 -14.22
CA THR A 567 21.56 16.31 -13.39
C THR A 567 21.91 16.51 -11.91
N ALA A 568 22.43 17.66 -11.51
CA ALA A 568 22.86 17.96 -10.15
C ALA A 568 22.01 19.04 -9.47
N THR A 569 22.04 19.08 -8.13
CA THR A 569 21.44 20.13 -7.30
C THR A 569 22.43 20.58 -6.24
N LEU A 570 22.88 21.82 -6.34
CA LEU A 570 23.67 22.48 -5.30
C LEU A 570 22.73 22.94 -4.18
N ARG A 571 23.12 22.69 -2.93
CA ARG A 571 22.51 23.25 -1.72
C ARG A 571 23.64 23.85 -0.88
N ALA A 572 23.57 25.15 -0.62
CA ALA A 572 24.53 25.88 0.20
C ALA A 572 23.80 26.62 1.33
N GLU A 573 24.35 26.58 2.54
CA GLU A 573 23.77 27.18 3.74
C GLU A 573 24.82 27.98 4.50
N GLU A 574 24.39 29.10 5.10
CA GLU A 574 25.14 29.80 6.14
C GLU A 574 24.21 30.09 7.32
N ARG A 575 24.70 29.88 8.55
CA ARG A 575 23.99 30.22 9.80
C ARG A 575 24.90 30.99 10.75
N ALA A 576 24.61 32.29 10.89
CA ALA A 576 25.11 33.12 11.97
C ALA A 576 24.31 32.89 13.26
N TYR A 577 25.00 32.91 14.40
CA TYR A 577 24.43 32.72 15.73
C TYR A 577 25.08 33.66 16.75
N PHE A 578 24.29 34.20 17.68
CA PHE A 578 24.79 34.93 18.84
C PHE A 578 23.87 34.79 20.05
N ASP A 579 24.39 34.97 21.26
CA ASP A 579 23.58 34.96 22.49
C ASP A 579 24.06 35.94 23.57
N THR A 580 23.22 36.08 24.61
CA THR A 580 23.48 36.90 25.80
C THR A 580 24.52 36.32 26.76
N TRP A 581 25.01 35.09 26.53
CA TRP A 581 26.20 34.59 27.23
C TRP A 581 27.49 35.04 26.51
N GLY A 582 27.39 35.64 25.33
CA GLY A 582 28.51 36.17 24.54
C GLY A 582 29.04 35.21 23.48
N VAL A 583 28.45 34.02 23.35
CA VAL A 583 28.79 33.07 22.29
C VAL A 583 28.44 33.71 20.95
N LYS A 584 29.33 33.55 19.96
CA LYS A 584 29.10 33.95 18.56
C LYS A 584 29.61 32.85 17.66
N ALA A 585 28.84 32.47 16.65
CA ALA A 585 29.24 31.41 15.72
C ALA A 585 28.77 31.66 14.28
N SER A 586 29.46 31.03 13.34
CA SER A 586 29.11 30.91 11.92
C SER A 586 29.17 29.44 11.52
N SER A 587 28.33 29.03 10.57
CA SER A 587 28.21 27.63 10.14
C SER A 587 27.87 27.57 8.66
N THR A 588 28.83 27.16 7.84
CA THR A 588 28.64 27.00 6.39
C THR A 588 28.49 25.51 6.06
N ASP A 589 27.46 25.12 5.32
CA ASP A 589 27.23 23.77 4.81
C ASP A 589 27.07 23.80 3.28
N VAL A 590 27.73 22.89 2.57
CA VAL A 590 27.58 22.75 1.11
C VAL A 590 27.41 21.28 0.75
N ARG A 591 26.27 20.95 0.14
CA ARG A 591 25.91 19.61 -0.35
C ARG A 591 25.64 19.66 -1.85
N TYR A 592 26.20 18.71 -2.60
CA TYR A 592 26.06 18.62 -4.05
C TYR A 592 25.38 17.30 -4.45
N LEU A 593 24.07 17.35 -4.63
CA LEU A 593 23.25 16.17 -4.95
C LEU A 593 23.38 15.83 -6.44
N LEU A 594 23.82 14.62 -6.76
CA LEU A 594 24.02 14.09 -8.11
C LEU A 594 23.01 12.96 -8.37
N ASP A 595 22.14 13.14 -9.36
CA ASP A 595 21.30 12.06 -9.89
C ASP A 595 22.14 11.22 -10.86
N LEU A 596 22.80 10.16 -10.36
CA LEU A 596 23.66 9.29 -11.16
C LEU A 596 22.86 8.40 -12.11
N THR A 597 21.65 8.00 -11.70
CA THR A 597 20.69 7.28 -12.53
C THR A 597 19.27 7.75 -12.21
N ARG A 598 18.25 7.21 -12.89
CA ARG A 598 16.84 7.45 -12.55
C ARG A 598 16.42 6.92 -11.17
N ARG A 599 17.26 6.16 -10.47
CA ARG A 599 16.96 5.57 -9.16
C ARG A 599 18.04 5.79 -8.09
N LEU A 600 19.25 6.21 -8.48
CA LEU A 600 20.37 6.42 -7.56
C LEU A 600 20.76 7.90 -7.53
N ARG A 601 20.57 8.52 -6.37
CA ARG A 601 21.10 9.84 -6.03
C ARG A 601 22.23 9.68 -5.02
N VAL A 602 23.36 10.33 -5.25
CA VAL A 602 24.41 10.53 -4.23
C VAL A 602 24.51 12.01 -3.89
N GLY A 603 25.08 12.34 -2.74
CA GLY A 603 25.16 13.71 -2.27
C GLY A 603 26.30 13.92 -1.28
N PRO A 604 27.56 14.00 -1.75
CA PRO A 604 28.66 14.46 -0.93
C PRO A 604 28.35 15.84 -0.33
N HIS A 605 28.79 16.05 0.91
CA HIS A 605 28.73 17.35 1.56
C HIS A 605 29.92 17.61 2.48
N ALA A 606 30.17 18.90 2.69
CA ALA A 606 31.15 19.41 3.63
C ALA A 606 30.54 20.55 4.44
N ARG A 607 30.87 20.61 5.73
CA ARG A 607 30.40 21.64 6.65
C ARG A 607 31.54 22.14 7.51
N ILE A 608 31.61 23.45 7.71
CA ILE A 608 32.50 24.10 8.66
C ILE A 608 31.69 24.90 9.68
N HIS A 609 32.12 24.90 10.93
CA HIS A 609 31.48 25.62 12.02
C HIS A 609 32.55 26.19 12.96
N PHE A 610 32.50 27.49 13.21
CA PHE A 610 33.42 28.17 14.11
C PHE A 610 32.64 28.91 15.21
N GLN A 611 33.08 28.78 16.45
CA GLN A 611 32.43 29.34 17.64
C GLN A 611 33.42 30.05 18.56
N MET A 612 33.06 31.26 18.99
CA MET A 612 33.68 32.03 20.07
C MET A 612 33.09 31.62 21.44
N PRO A 613 33.88 31.64 22.53
CA PRO A 613 33.47 31.11 23.83
C PRO A 613 32.39 31.97 24.50
N ALA A 614 31.65 31.38 25.43
CA ALA A 614 30.83 32.13 26.37
C ALA A 614 31.70 33.02 27.27
N SER A 615 31.23 34.22 27.58
CA SER A 615 31.96 35.27 28.34
C SER A 615 32.49 34.84 29.73
N PHE A 616 31.85 33.84 30.35
CA PHE A 616 32.28 33.27 31.63
C PHE A 616 33.05 31.95 31.51
N TYR A 617 33.13 31.35 30.31
CA TYR A 617 33.87 30.11 30.09
C TYR A 617 35.38 30.34 30.25
N LYS A 618 36.04 29.47 31.01
CA LYS A 618 37.50 29.43 31.18
C LYS A 618 37.96 27.98 31.34
N ARG A 619 39.06 27.58 30.72
CA ARG A 619 39.73 26.30 31.01
C ARG A 619 40.16 26.13 32.47
N LYS A 620 40.52 27.23 33.15
CA LYS A 620 40.97 27.25 34.54
C LYS A 620 40.14 28.25 35.35
N TYR A 621 39.51 27.78 36.42
CA TYR A 621 38.89 28.64 37.44
C TYR A 621 39.84 28.74 38.64
N ILE A 622 39.98 29.95 39.17
CA ILE A 622 40.74 30.20 40.40
C ILE A 622 39.78 30.13 41.58
N GLY A 623 40.20 29.50 42.67
CA GLY A 623 39.57 29.64 43.98
C GLY A 623 40.57 30.27 44.95
N THR A 624 40.12 31.26 45.72
CA THR A 624 40.91 31.86 46.80
C THR A 624 40.49 31.20 48.11
N LEU A 625 41.42 30.67 48.89
CA LEU A 625 41.15 30.23 50.27
C LEU A 625 41.29 31.44 51.18
N ASN A 626 40.22 31.77 51.89
CA ASN A 626 40.16 32.89 52.82
C ASN A 626 40.70 32.50 54.20
N ALA A 627 41.04 33.48 55.03
CA ALA A 627 41.65 33.26 56.34
C ALA A 627 40.74 32.54 57.36
N ASP A 628 39.44 32.50 57.11
CA ASP A 628 38.43 31.75 57.88
C ASP A 628 38.22 30.30 57.37
N GLY A 629 38.94 29.89 56.31
CA GLY A 629 38.78 28.59 55.66
C GLY A 629 37.66 28.53 54.62
N SER A 630 36.91 29.61 54.39
CA SER A 630 35.97 29.72 53.26
C SER A 630 36.72 29.81 51.93
N ILE A 631 36.05 29.53 50.81
CA ILE A 631 36.66 29.63 49.47
C ILE A 631 35.79 30.52 48.58
N ASP A 632 36.41 31.56 48.01
CA ASP A 632 35.78 32.40 46.99
C ASP A 632 35.54 31.57 45.72
N LEU A 633 34.27 31.30 45.44
CA LEU A 633 33.84 30.56 44.25
C LEU A 633 33.49 31.52 43.11
N PRO A 634 34.02 31.32 41.89
CA PRO A 634 33.53 32.02 40.70
C PRO A 634 32.03 31.79 40.52
N LYS A 635 31.27 32.89 40.42
CA LYS A 635 29.79 32.88 40.35
C LYS A 635 29.27 31.97 39.24
N TYR A 636 29.86 32.09 38.04
CA TYR A 636 29.63 31.18 36.93
C TYR A 636 30.93 30.40 36.66
N ARG A 637 30.79 29.09 36.47
CA ARG A 637 31.90 28.15 36.34
C ARG A 637 31.42 26.86 35.68
N THR A 638 32.19 26.38 34.70
CA THR A 638 31.81 25.23 33.86
C THR A 638 33.05 24.60 33.23
N THR A 639 33.09 23.26 33.17
CA THR A 639 34.05 22.48 32.35
C THR A 639 33.48 22.11 30.98
N ASP A 640 32.33 22.68 30.57
CA ASP A 640 31.70 22.38 29.29
C ASP A 640 32.46 22.99 28.12
N ARG A 641 33.35 22.20 27.52
CA ARG A 641 34.11 22.58 26.33
C ARG A 641 33.25 23.02 25.14
N GLU A 642 31.97 22.63 25.07
CA GLU A 642 31.07 23.03 23.98
C GLU A 642 30.55 24.47 24.21
N LEU A 643 30.78 25.08 25.38
CA LEU A 643 30.68 26.54 25.64
C LEU A 643 32.02 27.29 25.40
N GLY A 644 33.09 26.56 25.07
CA GLY A 644 34.40 27.11 24.75
C GLY A 644 34.56 27.54 23.29
N GLN A 645 35.77 28.01 22.95
CA GLN A 645 36.15 28.29 21.57
C GLN A 645 36.45 26.98 20.82
N LEU A 646 35.78 26.76 19.69
CA LEU A 646 35.94 25.55 18.89
C LEU A 646 35.81 25.80 17.38
N LEU A 647 36.39 24.90 16.60
CA LEU A 647 36.25 24.78 15.15
C LEU A 647 35.87 23.33 14.86
N SER A 648 34.77 23.10 14.15
CA SER A 648 34.41 21.78 13.64
C SER A 648 34.40 21.77 12.12
N VAL A 649 34.97 20.71 11.55
CA VAL A 649 34.88 20.39 10.12
C VAL A 649 34.21 19.02 10.00
N THR A 650 33.20 18.90 9.14
CA THR A 650 32.51 17.66 8.82
C THR A 650 32.59 17.39 7.33
N GLY A 651 32.82 16.13 6.95
CA GLY A 651 32.78 15.68 5.57
C GLY A 651 32.17 14.29 5.49
N GLY A 652 31.36 14.07 4.46
CA GLY A 652 30.63 12.82 4.27
C GLY A 652 29.60 12.96 3.16
N GLY A 653 28.47 12.26 3.27
CA GLY A 653 27.45 12.34 2.24
C GLY A 653 26.24 11.43 2.43
N THR A 654 25.30 11.59 1.51
CA THR A 654 24.07 10.80 1.41
C THR A 654 24.06 9.94 0.14
N ALA A 655 23.41 8.80 0.18
CA ALA A 655 23.12 7.95 -0.96
C ALA A 655 21.70 7.40 -0.84
N ARG A 656 20.82 7.72 -1.80
CA ARG A 656 19.43 7.25 -1.87
C ARG A 656 19.25 6.37 -3.10
N LEU A 657 18.75 5.15 -2.88
CA LEU A 657 18.40 4.16 -3.90
C LEU A 657 16.90 3.90 -3.86
N GLU A 658 16.21 4.26 -4.93
CA GLU A 658 14.80 3.92 -5.17
C GLU A 658 14.75 2.48 -5.73
N LEU A 659 14.01 1.60 -5.04
CA LEU A 659 13.90 0.18 -5.39
C LEU A 659 12.79 -0.02 -6.43
N SER A 660 11.62 0.59 -6.21
CA SER A 660 10.51 0.60 -7.18
C SER A 660 10.82 1.51 -8.39
N PRO A 661 10.18 1.28 -9.54
CA PRO A 661 9.96 2.32 -10.55
C PRO A 661 9.14 3.50 -9.97
N PRO A 662 9.39 4.76 -10.38
CA PRO A 662 8.59 5.91 -9.94
C PRO A 662 7.11 5.90 -10.34
N GLU A 663 6.70 4.98 -11.21
CA GLU A 663 5.35 4.88 -11.77
C GLU A 663 4.49 3.81 -11.06
N GLU A 664 5.06 3.11 -10.07
CA GLU A 664 4.30 2.22 -9.17
C GLU A 664 3.64 3.02 -8.04
N LYS A 665 2.43 2.60 -7.65
CA LYS A 665 1.66 3.19 -6.53
C LYS A 665 2.24 2.90 -5.14
N VAL A 666 3.24 2.02 -5.08
CA VAL A 666 3.97 1.68 -3.86
C VAL A 666 5.46 1.83 -4.15
N GLN A 667 6.07 2.88 -3.61
CA GLN A 667 7.46 3.21 -3.85
C GLN A 667 8.30 2.84 -2.64
N PHE A 668 9.23 1.90 -2.80
CA PHE A 668 10.20 1.54 -1.77
C PHE A 668 11.55 2.21 -2.04
N GLY A 669 12.21 2.67 -0.97
CA GLY A 669 13.53 3.30 -1.03
C GLY A 669 14.44 2.89 0.13
N ILE A 670 15.74 3.01 -0.11
CA ILE A 670 16.79 2.90 0.91
C ILE A 670 17.63 4.18 0.86
N GLN A 671 17.91 4.78 2.01
CA GLN A 671 18.86 5.90 2.13
C GLN A 671 19.94 5.58 3.17
N LEU A 672 21.19 5.90 2.84
CA LEU A 672 22.33 5.87 3.72
C LEU A 672 22.91 7.29 3.83
N ASP A 673 23.01 7.82 5.05
CA ASP A 673 23.81 9.01 5.36
C ASP A 673 25.02 8.57 6.21
N ALA A 674 26.21 9.12 5.92
CA ALA A 674 27.43 8.79 6.67
C ALA A 674 28.42 9.96 6.67
N ASP A 675 28.87 10.36 7.87
CA ASP A 675 29.70 11.55 8.11
C ASP A 675 30.87 11.30 9.08
N ALA A 676 32.00 11.96 8.81
CA ALA A 676 33.12 12.09 9.72
C ALA A 676 33.26 13.54 10.20
N MET A 677 33.35 13.75 11.51
CA MET A 677 33.34 15.06 12.17
C MET A 677 34.61 15.25 13.01
N TYR A 678 35.45 16.23 12.66
CA TYR A 678 36.60 16.63 13.46
C TYR A 678 36.35 17.98 14.14
N THR A 679 36.21 17.97 15.47
CA THR A 679 36.17 19.16 16.33
C THR A 679 37.56 19.42 16.91
N ARG A 680 38.08 20.64 16.75
CA ARG A 680 39.22 21.19 17.48
C ARG A 680 38.71 22.13 18.57
N TYR A 681 39.20 21.95 19.80
CA TYR A 681 38.95 22.88 20.91
C TYR A 681 40.20 23.70 21.19
N PHE A 682 40.04 25.00 21.45
CA PHE A 682 41.17 25.91 21.66
C PHE A 682 41.46 26.20 23.14
N ASP A 683 40.46 26.09 24.03
CA ASP A 683 40.61 26.30 25.48
C ASP A 683 39.88 25.21 26.30
N ALA A 684 39.93 23.94 25.88
CA ALA A 684 39.31 22.83 26.62
C ALA A 684 40.27 22.19 27.64
N LEU A 685 39.75 21.80 28.80
CA LEU A 685 40.55 21.28 29.91
C LEU A 685 41.14 19.89 29.63
N TYR A 686 40.32 18.92 29.22
CA TYR A 686 40.73 17.51 29.15
C TYR A 686 41.04 16.97 27.74
N ILE A 687 40.53 17.60 26.68
CA ILE A 687 40.80 17.16 25.29
C ILE A 687 41.23 18.33 24.39
N LYS A 688 42.02 18.03 23.36
CA LYS A 688 42.44 19.00 22.32
C LYS A 688 41.54 18.94 21.08
N SER A 689 40.97 17.77 20.81
CA SER A 689 40.11 17.51 19.66
C SER A 689 39.24 16.27 19.89
N ARG A 690 38.16 16.16 19.12
CA ARG A 690 37.29 14.97 18.98
C ARG A 690 37.21 14.64 17.49
N LEU A 691 37.53 13.41 17.11
CA LEU A 691 37.00 12.79 15.89
C LEU A 691 35.76 11.97 16.25
N ALA A 692 34.68 12.13 15.50
CA ALA A 692 33.45 11.36 15.59
C ALA A 692 33.02 10.84 14.22
N LEU A 693 32.31 9.71 14.21
CA LEU A 693 31.64 9.13 13.06
C LEU A 693 30.15 9.03 13.36
N TRP A 694 29.32 9.35 12.37
CA TRP A 694 27.87 9.24 12.43
C TRP A 694 27.35 8.60 11.14
N GLY A 695 26.27 7.84 11.23
CA GLY A 695 25.55 7.38 10.04
C GLY A 695 24.20 6.78 10.35
N VAL A 696 23.29 6.87 9.38
CA VAL A 696 21.91 6.38 9.45
C VAL A 696 21.61 5.54 8.22
N LEU A 697 21.06 4.34 8.44
CA LEU A 697 20.39 3.56 7.40
C LEU A 697 18.87 3.72 7.54
N ARG A 698 18.21 4.18 6.48
CA ARG A 698 16.77 4.33 6.36
C ARG A 698 16.21 3.38 5.32
N PHE A 699 15.09 2.75 5.67
CA PHE A 699 14.16 2.13 4.73
C PHE A 699 12.89 2.97 4.69
N GLU A 700 12.35 3.23 3.51
CA GLU A 700 11.14 4.05 3.33
C GLU A 700 10.16 3.40 2.35
N ALA A 701 8.87 3.59 2.60
CA ALA A 701 7.77 3.16 1.76
C ALA A 701 6.74 4.28 1.62
N GLU A 702 6.38 4.65 0.40
CA GLU A 702 5.28 5.55 0.07
C GLU A 702 4.16 4.79 -0.66
N PHE A 703 2.89 5.09 -0.33
CA PHE A 703 1.69 4.49 -0.91
C PHE A 703 0.75 5.62 -1.39
N GLN A 704 0.10 5.46 -2.56
CA GLN A 704 -0.76 6.47 -3.20
C GLN A 704 -2.13 5.93 -3.68
#